data_AF-A0AAX0VXC4-F1
#
_entry.id   AF-A0AAX0VXC4-F1
#
_cell.length_a   1.000
_cell.length_b   1.000
_cell.length_c   1.000
_cell.angle_alpha   90.00
_cell.angle_beta   90.00
_cell.angle_gamma   90.00
#
_symmetry.space_group_name_H-M   'P 1'
#
loop_
_entity.id
_entity.type
_entity.pdbx_description
1 polymer ?
#
loop_
_entity_poly.entity_id
_entity_poly.type
_entity_poly.pdbx_seq_one_letter_code
_entity_poly.pdbx_strand_id
1 'polypeptide(L)'
;MNFPLTFPSTVSPVAGQDVLSALVVLTMMMQGEVALAPGLPPRVTPVDDPERWLDEHWQVKSDHWWMEQSPLLNEQLRALLTLQVRARALRRGAPRQDIEALLPDADPVFASVSLKTKEGELVRIPGFVALCDNPYDDELSFVLYGLGAGVWFDSHQRMVETLVRYLRADNCWTQGLPARARAALTDTTSVELVLRPLRSRPEVYLLEDMQLLQRRLVIDGLAAEPENGEGAVALVPLFEQLQASVADAVGALRKDLAPQWLRHLSPAERERLAKLHQVVNETERQLAEQTQHSDFYTYASQQLDAWLTAKGFAQLSAEQVRLHVRHDFTADAPPQMVSLLEWVCGGAYHGKRLAMTIQHEGLRNALGDQGVWSLANELQLHRGYVEHVEQTYALDENRYLLSRALDARLQLARQAADFQGLDRRAVRLLEQATQDTWAQRSGTSTITVALLSINGEMLLTDHLYIYSDDIHVLYAPGSPAGDLQAFNSPGQMSFALGALTAMPAGRDYLVERVRHADRPALNRYLTRIASLPQEWSRETITLHPQDIDGWQQVIQHWTELRVMKILDDLEEIRPVVPARPDGTLQRRVDDIDHELRVLMTDYQAAAQVPTFMAYARDRVSERINRFPGKKEGWIDADTVLVELEHGVRQSLTQVVASGYPADFNFRDFARLTSTVGQDLSHLSNRAIDGYIRAARLGEGYCDEIRKSYLDPDADAQSRPLELHRHITGMKIQRDCLVELQSGRLSDAHADWLKPVCMAFHRGSFVDDCKLAMLKINGAAVVGGYLLQSPQAKGTLVYLSDGPGGRYLYTVEDFVEQWRSDALQDWVYAHVSIDDELLIRELNESVRNDDFADASESKGNARIARSLQVLYNIRDLSVALRQRIQRLLADAKRDAYSAARRITQEVFWLVGLVADVIALAFPPARIVLGFIKAGAGFYRSLAALRDGDKTAALLSLLGAVASLPGITDVVKFYGTQLVDRGSKLWSTLFPGESSALSLWVKNQVEALKAFYERHEVFKELGSGAFQPLNKRFEEELSWYTQLVASTEQSAPRQFT
;
A
#
# COMPACT_ATOMS: atom_id res chain seq x y z
N MET A 1 20.84 21.85 9.89
CA MET A 1 19.72 22.58 10.57
C MET A 1 19.61 22.12 12.03
N ASN A 2 19.07 22.92 12.96
CA ASN A 2 18.92 22.51 14.38
C ASN A 2 17.78 21.49 14.53
N PHE A 3 18.11 20.28 14.96
CA PHE A 3 17.17 19.21 15.31
C PHE A 3 16.63 19.48 16.73
N PRO A 4 15.32 19.64 16.96
CA PRO A 4 14.80 19.82 18.30
C PRO A 4 14.79 18.48 19.05
N LEU A 5 15.36 18.46 20.25
CA LEU A 5 15.42 17.33 21.19
C LEU A 5 14.08 17.02 21.88
N THR A 6 12.95 17.57 21.42
CA THR A 6 11.68 17.44 22.15
C THR A 6 11.09 16.02 22.03
N PHE A 7 10.95 15.36 23.18
CA PHE A 7 10.38 14.01 23.34
C PHE A 7 8.85 14.08 23.43
N PRO A 8 8.09 13.29 22.65
CA PRO A 8 6.64 13.19 22.83
C PRO A 8 6.35 12.39 24.09
N SER A 9 5.63 12.95 25.06
CA SER A 9 5.41 12.40 26.41
C SER A 9 4.65 11.06 26.51
N THR A 10 4.28 10.43 25.39
CA THR A 10 3.55 9.15 25.35
C THR A 10 4.14 8.18 24.33
N VAL A 11 4.14 6.88 24.63
CA VAL A 11 4.55 5.82 23.69
C VAL A 11 3.44 5.65 22.65
N SER A 12 3.57 6.33 21.52
CA SER A 12 2.76 6.06 20.34
C SER A 12 3.48 5.05 19.43
N PRO A 13 2.83 3.97 18.99
CA PRO A 13 3.36 3.03 17.99
C PRO A 13 3.98 3.73 16.77
N VAL A 14 3.34 4.83 16.36
CA VAL A 14 3.73 5.68 15.22
C VAL A 14 5.07 6.36 15.48
N ALA A 15 5.28 6.93 16.67
CA ALA A 15 6.55 7.57 17.03
C ALA A 15 7.73 6.58 17.09
N GLY A 16 7.47 5.31 17.42
CA GLY A 16 8.46 4.24 17.35
C GLY A 16 8.83 3.85 15.92
N GLN A 17 7.85 3.80 15.02
CA GLN A 17 8.04 3.45 13.62
C GLN A 17 8.76 4.57 12.84
N ASP A 18 8.42 5.84 13.06
CA ASP A 18 9.07 6.98 12.39
C ASP A 18 10.57 7.04 12.73
N VAL A 19 10.92 6.81 13.99
CA VAL A 19 12.32 6.81 14.46
C VAL A 19 13.10 5.66 13.84
N LEU A 20 12.52 4.47 13.71
CA LEU A 20 13.20 3.32 13.09
C LEU A 20 13.37 3.48 11.59
N SER A 21 12.36 3.99 10.88
CA SER A 21 12.47 4.29 9.45
C SER A 21 13.54 5.36 9.18
N ALA A 22 13.58 6.40 10.02
CA ALA A 22 14.63 7.42 9.98
C ALA A 22 16.03 6.80 10.19
N LEU A 23 16.16 5.86 11.13
CA LEU A 23 17.41 5.14 11.36
C LEU A 23 17.85 4.32 10.14
N VAL A 24 16.94 3.58 9.51
CA VAL A 24 17.23 2.79 8.31
C VAL A 24 17.72 3.69 7.17
N VAL A 25 16.96 4.74 6.85
CA VAL A 25 17.29 5.66 5.74
C VAL A 25 18.65 6.33 5.99
N LEU A 26 18.88 6.82 7.20
CA LEU A 26 20.11 7.52 7.55
C LEU A 26 21.33 6.60 7.52
N THR A 27 21.16 5.34 7.96
CA THR A 27 22.18 4.30 7.86
C THR A 27 22.58 4.06 6.40
N MET A 28 21.59 3.95 5.52
CA MET A 28 21.81 3.73 4.09
C MET A 28 22.47 4.92 3.41
N MET A 29 22.08 6.16 3.76
CA MET A 29 22.71 7.37 3.24
C MET A 29 24.19 7.43 3.63
N MET A 30 24.49 7.23 4.90
CA MET A 30 25.88 7.22 5.38
C MET A 30 26.71 6.12 4.69
N GLN A 31 26.13 4.93 4.50
CA GLN A 31 26.80 3.83 3.80
C GLN A 31 27.08 4.18 2.33
N GLY A 32 26.09 4.77 1.64
CA GLY A 32 26.24 5.22 0.26
C GLY A 32 27.33 6.28 0.11
N GLU A 33 27.33 7.30 1.00
CA GLU A 33 28.37 8.33 0.98
C GLU A 33 29.76 7.73 1.21
N VAL A 34 29.93 6.88 2.24
CA VAL A 34 31.25 6.28 2.55
C VAL A 34 31.73 5.31 1.49
N ALA A 35 30.83 4.62 0.78
CA ALA A 35 31.19 3.75 -0.33
C ALA A 35 31.75 4.49 -1.56
N LEU A 36 31.60 5.82 -1.63
CA LEU A 36 32.27 6.66 -2.62
C LEU A 36 33.71 7.05 -2.23
N ALA A 37 34.21 6.55 -1.10
CA ALA A 37 35.59 6.80 -0.70
C ALA A 37 36.58 6.31 -1.79
N PRO A 38 37.73 7.00 -1.98
CA PRO A 38 38.69 6.62 -3.00
C PRO A 38 39.11 5.15 -2.88
N GLY A 39 38.98 4.38 -3.96
CA GLY A 39 39.41 2.98 -3.97
C GLY A 39 40.92 2.81 -3.76
N LEU A 40 41.34 1.60 -3.41
CA LEU A 40 42.76 1.26 -3.32
C LEU A 40 43.39 1.16 -4.72
N PRO A 41 44.65 1.59 -4.90
CA PRO A 41 45.39 1.33 -6.13
C PRO A 41 45.47 -0.18 -6.44
N PRO A 42 45.38 -0.61 -7.72
CA PRO A 42 45.45 -2.02 -8.11
C PRO A 42 46.80 -2.65 -7.74
N ARG A 43 46.79 -3.93 -7.37
CA ARG A 43 47.99 -4.67 -6.93
C ARG A 43 48.07 -6.09 -7.46
N VAL A 44 49.31 -6.59 -7.52
CA VAL A 44 49.65 -7.96 -7.99
C VAL A 44 50.39 -8.77 -6.89
N THR A 45 50.89 -8.15 -5.81
CA THR A 45 51.64 -8.83 -4.74
C THR A 45 51.34 -8.27 -3.33
N PRO A 46 51.52 -9.06 -2.24
CA PRO A 46 51.39 -8.62 -0.85
C PRO A 46 52.41 -7.52 -0.46
N VAL A 47 52.10 -6.71 0.55
CA VAL A 47 52.97 -5.61 1.02
C VAL A 47 53.60 -5.93 2.37
N ASP A 48 54.93 -5.82 2.45
CA ASP A 48 55.71 -6.09 3.66
C ASP A 48 55.53 -5.03 4.77
N ASP A 49 55.23 -3.78 4.41
CA ASP A 49 54.95 -2.66 5.33
C ASP A 49 53.68 -1.89 4.88
N PRO A 50 52.49 -2.36 5.28
CA PRO A 50 51.21 -1.80 4.82
C PRO A 50 50.98 -0.35 5.22
N GLU A 51 51.48 0.07 6.39
CA GLU A 51 51.33 1.44 6.90
C GLU A 51 52.08 2.44 6.03
N ARG A 52 53.36 2.16 5.76
CA ARG A 52 54.17 3.03 4.90
C ARG A 52 53.64 3.11 3.47
N TRP A 53 53.17 1.98 2.93
CA TRP A 53 52.61 1.96 1.59
C TRP A 53 51.35 2.82 1.47
N LEU A 54 50.49 2.79 2.50
CA LEU A 54 49.22 3.53 2.51
C LEU A 54 49.45 5.04 2.45
N ASP A 55 50.42 5.51 3.23
CA ASP A 55 50.82 6.92 3.31
C ASP A 55 51.37 7.44 1.96
N GLU A 56 52.06 6.58 1.19
CA GLU A 56 52.61 6.95 -0.13
C GLU A 56 51.55 6.99 -1.26
N HIS A 57 50.44 6.24 -1.17
CA HIS A 57 49.58 5.97 -2.33
C HIS A 57 48.09 6.34 -2.18
N TRP A 58 47.54 6.37 -0.97
CA TRP A 58 46.09 6.55 -0.75
C TRP A 58 45.75 7.62 0.28
N GLN A 59 46.56 7.75 1.35
CA GLN A 59 46.23 8.59 2.51
C GLN A 59 45.89 10.04 2.13
N VAL A 60 46.66 10.67 1.23
CA VAL A 60 46.39 12.05 0.77
C VAL A 60 45.04 12.19 0.07
N LYS A 61 44.64 11.21 -0.74
CA LYS A 61 43.34 11.22 -1.43
C LYS A 61 42.19 10.97 -0.46
N SER A 62 42.40 10.06 0.50
CA SER A 62 41.44 9.77 1.56
C SER A 62 41.22 10.98 2.47
N ASP A 63 42.29 11.64 2.92
CA ASP A 63 42.21 12.83 3.78
C ASP A 63 41.47 13.98 3.07
N HIS A 64 41.74 14.19 1.78
CA HIS A 64 41.02 15.17 0.98
C HIS A 64 39.52 14.84 0.88
N TRP A 65 39.19 13.59 0.57
CA TRP A 65 37.81 13.14 0.48
C TRP A 65 37.07 13.29 1.81
N TRP A 66 37.70 12.91 2.93
CA TRP A 66 37.13 13.09 4.26
C TRP A 66 36.90 14.57 4.57
N MET A 67 37.83 15.47 4.22
CA MET A 67 37.62 16.91 4.38
C MET A 67 36.41 17.42 3.58
N GLU A 68 36.22 16.93 2.36
CA GLU A 68 35.07 17.32 1.51
C GLU A 68 33.74 16.77 2.05
N GLN A 69 33.70 15.52 2.52
CA GLN A 69 32.46 14.88 2.99
C GLN A 69 32.12 15.18 4.46
N SER A 70 33.08 15.70 5.23
CA SER A 70 32.91 15.99 6.66
C SER A 70 31.65 16.79 7.00
N PRO A 71 31.27 17.87 6.29
CA PRO A 71 30.08 18.65 6.65
C PRO A 71 28.79 17.83 6.62
N LEU A 72 28.62 16.98 5.59
CA LEU A 72 27.44 16.15 5.40
C LEU A 72 27.42 14.99 6.40
N LEU A 73 28.53 14.27 6.54
CA LEU A 73 28.65 13.13 7.45
C LEU A 73 28.48 13.55 8.92
N ASN A 74 28.93 14.75 9.29
CA ASN A 74 28.70 15.31 10.63
C ASN A 74 27.21 15.54 10.91
N GLU A 75 26.43 16.04 9.94
CA GLU A 75 24.98 16.22 10.11
C GLU A 75 24.27 14.87 10.23
N GLN A 76 24.68 13.89 9.43
CA GLN A 76 24.13 12.54 9.49
C GLN A 76 24.46 11.82 10.80
N LEU A 77 25.71 11.88 11.27
CA LEU A 77 26.14 11.30 12.55
C LEU A 77 25.38 11.91 13.72
N ARG A 78 25.18 13.23 13.72
CA ARG A 78 24.39 13.91 14.75
C ARG A 78 22.95 13.39 14.78
N ALA A 79 22.31 13.32 13.62
CA ALA A 79 20.94 12.81 13.51
C ALA A 79 20.85 11.34 13.95
N LEU A 80 21.85 10.52 13.61
CA LEU A 80 21.89 9.10 13.94
C LEU A 80 21.99 8.87 15.44
N LEU A 81 22.89 9.59 16.10
CA LEU A 81 23.03 9.58 17.55
C LEU A 81 21.71 9.93 18.23
N THR A 82 21.09 11.04 17.81
CA THR A 82 19.80 11.48 18.38
C THR A 82 18.70 10.42 18.19
N LEU A 83 18.59 9.84 16.99
CA LEU A 83 17.58 8.84 16.67
C LEU A 83 17.79 7.54 17.46
N GLN A 84 19.02 7.06 17.61
CA GLN A 84 19.31 5.81 18.32
C GLN A 84 19.07 5.96 19.84
N VAL A 85 19.42 7.11 20.43
CA VAL A 85 19.10 7.42 21.82
C VAL A 85 17.59 7.51 22.03
N ARG A 86 16.86 8.15 21.11
CA ARG A 86 15.39 8.22 21.16
C ARG A 86 14.73 6.85 20.97
N ALA A 87 15.24 6.02 20.06
CA ALA A 87 14.76 4.65 19.86
C ALA A 87 14.91 3.81 21.14
N ARG A 88 15.99 4.03 21.92
CA ARG A 88 16.19 3.38 23.21
C ARG A 88 15.18 3.85 24.26
N ALA A 89 14.91 5.16 24.33
CA ALA A 89 13.94 5.75 25.26
C ALA A 89 12.49 5.30 25.00
N LEU A 90 12.13 5.00 23.75
CA LEU A 90 10.77 4.58 23.38
C LEU A 90 10.43 3.13 23.74
N ARG A 91 11.41 2.30 24.13
CA ARG A 91 11.19 0.87 24.46
C ARG A 91 10.52 0.71 25.83
N ARG A 92 9.55 -0.21 25.95
CA ARG A 92 8.93 -0.52 27.25
C ARG A 92 9.98 -1.08 28.23
N GLY A 93 10.04 -0.53 29.45
CA GLY A 93 10.98 -0.94 30.49
C GLY A 93 12.37 -0.30 30.41
N ALA A 94 12.64 0.54 29.40
CA ALA A 94 13.79 1.44 29.46
C ALA A 94 13.54 2.55 30.51
N PRO A 95 14.59 3.09 31.16
CA PRO A 95 14.51 4.21 32.09
C PRO A 95 14.24 5.51 31.31
N ARG A 96 13.08 5.55 30.66
CA ARG A 96 12.69 6.58 29.70
C ARG A 96 12.69 7.95 30.35
N GLN A 97 12.08 8.08 31.52
CA GLN A 97 12.02 9.34 32.26
C GLN A 97 13.41 9.85 32.64
N ASP A 98 14.36 8.95 32.89
CA ASP A 98 15.73 9.31 33.27
C ASP A 98 16.59 9.66 32.05
N ILE A 99 16.44 8.93 30.94
CA ILE A 99 17.05 9.30 29.63
C ILE A 99 16.46 10.62 29.13
N GLU A 100 15.15 10.80 29.27
CA GLU A 100 14.43 12.04 28.97
C GLU A 100 14.72 13.14 29.99
N ALA A 101 15.35 12.90 31.14
CA ALA A 101 15.75 13.97 32.06
C ALA A 101 17.10 14.60 31.66
N LEU A 102 17.96 13.83 30.99
CA LEU A 102 19.28 14.26 30.50
C LEU A 102 19.24 15.12 29.23
N LEU A 103 18.08 15.25 28.58
CA LEU A 103 17.97 15.73 27.19
C LEU A 103 17.06 16.97 26.91
N PRO A 104 16.14 17.43 27.80
CA PRO A 104 15.16 18.45 27.45
C PRO A 104 15.52 19.87 27.89
N ASP A 105 16.36 20.06 28.93
CA ASP A 105 16.63 21.39 29.54
C ASP A 105 18.10 21.68 29.92
N ALA A 106 19.02 20.73 29.78
CA ALA A 106 20.46 20.92 30.01
C ALA A 106 21.23 20.62 28.71
N ASP A 107 22.21 21.43 28.33
CA ASP A 107 23.21 21.04 27.32
C ASP A 107 24.02 19.88 27.94
N PRO A 108 23.78 18.59 27.60
CA PRO A 108 24.46 17.50 28.30
C PRO A 108 25.95 17.56 28.00
N VAL A 109 26.78 17.23 29.00
CA VAL A 109 28.22 17.15 28.79
C VAL A 109 28.52 15.86 28.04
N PHE A 110 28.96 16.00 26.79
CA PHE A 110 29.52 14.89 26.04
C PHE A 110 30.94 14.60 26.51
N ALA A 111 31.23 13.34 26.80
CA ALA A 111 32.54 12.91 27.28
C ALA A 111 33.10 11.74 26.46
N SER A 112 34.42 11.76 26.23
CA SER A 112 35.15 10.62 25.68
C SER A 112 35.19 9.48 26.71
N VAL A 113 35.12 8.25 26.20
CA VAL A 113 35.07 7.03 27.00
C VAL A 113 36.45 6.38 27.01
N SER A 114 37.01 6.17 28.20
CA SER A 114 38.29 5.45 28.37
C SER A 114 38.19 4.44 29.51
N LEU A 115 38.93 3.34 29.40
CA LEU A 115 39.08 2.36 30.46
C LEU A 115 40.50 2.41 31.00
N LYS A 116 40.63 2.48 32.32
CA LYS A 116 41.92 2.44 33.01
C LYS A 116 42.14 1.05 33.61
N THR A 117 43.25 0.42 33.26
CA THR A 117 43.63 -0.88 33.83
C THR A 117 44.17 -0.71 35.25
N LYS A 118 44.24 -1.81 36.02
CA LYS A 118 44.89 -1.84 37.34
C LYS A 118 46.34 -1.36 37.30
N GLU A 119 47.02 -1.55 36.18
CA GLU A 119 48.42 -1.14 35.97
C GLU A 119 48.55 0.36 35.63
N GLY A 120 47.43 1.08 35.56
CA GLY A 120 47.37 2.51 35.28
C GLY A 120 47.39 2.88 33.80
N GLU A 121 47.38 1.89 32.89
CA GLU A 121 47.26 2.14 31.45
C GLU A 121 45.85 2.63 31.13
N LEU A 122 45.75 3.80 30.50
CA LEU A 122 44.49 4.42 30.09
C LEU A 122 44.25 4.16 28.60
N VAL A 123 43.25 3.35 28.29
CA VAL A 123 42.89 2.98 26.92
C VAL A 123 41.60 3.71 26.51
N ARG A 124 41.69 4.56 25.47
CA ARG A 124 40.52 5.22 24.86
C ARG A 124 39.73 4.20 24.04
N ILE A 125 38.41 4.20 24.18
CA ILE A 125 37.52 3.32 23.41
C ILE A 125 36.95 4.13 22.21
N PRO A 126 37.40 3.88 20.97
CA PRO A 126 36.96 4.62 19.79
C PRO A 126 35.51 4.26 19.41
N GLY A 127 34.77 5.21 18.85
CA GLY A 127 33.38 5.05 18.42
C GLY A 127 32.36 5.19 19.56
N PHE A 128 32.80 5.55 20.77
CA PHE A 128 31.97 5.68 21.96
C PHE A 128 32.01 7.09 22.55
N VAL A 129 30.84 7.59 22.94
CA VAL A 129 30.66 8.87 23.62
C VAL A 129 29.65 8.70 24.76
N ALA A 130 29.93 9.31 25.90
CA ALA A 130 29.01 9.37 27.03
C ALA A 130 28.27 10.71 27.05
N LEU A 131 26.98 10.70 27.40
CA LEU A 131 26.14 11.87 27.64
C LEU A 131 25.75 11.87 29.12
N CYS A 132 26.20 12.88 29.87
CA CYS A 132 26.04 12.95 31.32
C CYS A 132 25.83 14.40 31.79
N ASP A 133 25.21 14.58 32.95
CA ASP A 133 25.12 15.89 33.61
C ASP A 133 26.47 16.31 34.21
N ASN A 134 27.16 15.36 34.85
CA ASN A 134 28.48 15.56 35.43
C ASN A 134 29.37 14.33 35.19
N PRO A 135 30.45 14.43 34.39
CA PRO A 135 31.33 13.30 34.09
C PRO A 135 32.25 12.90 35.25
N TYR A 136 32.22 13.62 36.38
CA TYR A 136 33.04 13.36 37.56
C TYR A 136 32.24 12.77 38.73
N ASP A 137 30.95 12.47 38.52
CA ASP A 137 30.09 11.87 39.53
C ASP A 137 29.79 10.41 39.17
N ASP A 138 30.41 9.50 39.91
CA ASP A 138 30.35 8.06 39.62
C ASP A 138 28.99 7.43 40.00
N GLU A 139 28.18 8.13 40.82
CA GLU A 139 26.86 7.65 41.28
C GLU A 139 25.73 7.99 40.31
N LEU A 140 25.90 9.00 39.44
CA LEU A 140 24.91 9.40 38.46
C LEU A 140 24.87 8.43 37.27
N SER A 141 23.64 8.10 36.83
CA SER A 141 23.44 7.36 35.59
C SER A 141 23.71 8.26 34.38
N PHE A 142 24.26 7.70 33.31
CA PHE A 142 24.53 8.41 32.07
C PHE A 142 24.18 7.54 30.86
N VAL A 143 24.02 8.18 29.69
CA VAL A 143 23.82 7.47 28.42
C VAL A 143 25.17 7.20 27.79
N LEU A 144 25.47 5.94 27.52
CA LEU A 144 26.60 5.55 26.69
C LEU A 144 26.10 5.29 25.26
N TYR A 145 26.59 6.07 24.31
CA TYR A 145 26.35 5.90 22.89
C TYR A 145 27.56 5.24 22.22
N GLY A 146 27.36 4.10 21.56
CA GLY A 146 28.37 3.48 20.70
C GLY A 146 27.88 3.40 19.26
N LEU A 147 28.62 4.02 18.33
CA LEU A 147 28.25 4.09 16.92
C LEU A 147 28.15 2.69 16.31
N GLY A 148 26.92 2.26 15.98
CA GLY A 148 26.63 0.90 15.52
C GLY A 148 26.79 -0.20 16.58
N ALA A 149 27.18 0.13 17.81
CA ALA A 149 27.33 -0.81 18.92
C ALA A 149 26.08 -0.88 19.81
N GLY A 150 25.37 0.25 19.94
CA GLY A 150 24.13 0.34 20.69
C GLY A 150 24.06 1.56 21.60
N VAL A 151 22.97 1.65 22.37
CA VAL A 151 22.75 2.70 23.36
C VAL A 151 22.42 2.08 24.71
N TRP A 152 23.20 2.43 25.73
CA TRP A 152 23.05 1.95 27.10
C TRP A 152 22.81 3.12 28.05
N PHE A 153 22.12 2.84 29.14
CA PHE A 153 21.86 3.79 30.22
C PHE A 153 22.08 3.08 31.53
N ASP A 154 23.07 3.51 32.31
CA ASP A 154 23.40 2.94 33.61
C ASP A 154 24.39 3.83 34.40
N SER A 155 24.70 3.43 35.63
CA SER A 155 25.77 3.96 36.48
C SER A 155 27.17 3.49 36.04
N HIS A 156 28.22 4.16 36.51
CA HIS A 156 29.62 3.86 36.14
C HIS A 156 29.99 2.38 36.33
N GLN A 157 29.64 1.79 37.48
CA GLN A 157 30.01 0.40 37.80
C GLN A 157 29.38 -0.63 36.85
N ARG A 158 28.09 -0.50 36.55
CA ARG A 158 27.38 -1.41 35.63
C ARG A 158 27.73 -1.14 34.17
N MET A 159 28.06 0.10 33.83
CA MET A 159 28.52 0.45 32.49
C MET A 159 29.87 -0.21 32.17
N VAL A 160 30.78 -0.30 33.14
CA VAL A 160 32.04 -1.04 32.98
C VAL A 160 31.80 -2.48 32.58
N GLU A 161 30.86 -3.19 33.24
CA GLU A 161 30.54 -4.58 32.90
C GLU A 161 30.02 -4.72 31.47
N THR A 162 29.19 -3.76 31.04
CA THR A 162 28.62 -3.72 29.68
C THR A 162 29.71 -3.48 28.63
N LEU A 163 30.59 -2.50 28.85
CA LEU A 163 31.70 -2.18 27.97
C LEU A 163 32.70 -3.35 27.88
N VAL A 164 33.08 -3.96 29.00
CA VAL A 164 33.99 -5.12 29.00
C VAL A 164 33.38 -6.29 28.23
N ARG A 165 32.06 -6.54 28.38
CA ARG A 165 31.38 -7.58 27.61
C ARG A 165 31.40 -7.28 26.11
N TYR A 166 31.14 -6.03 25.73
CA TYR A 166 31.23 -5.59 24.33
C TYR A 166 32.65 -5.76 23.77
N LEU A 167 33.67 -5.39 24.55
CA LEU A 167 35.08 -5.46 24.15
C LEU A 167 35.62 -6.89 23.98
N ARG A 168 35.01 -7.85 24.67
CA ARG A 168 35.33 -9.29 24.52
C ARG A 168 34.69 -9.92 23.28
N ALA A 169 33.71 -9.27 22.67
CA ALA A 169 33.13 -9.71 21.41
C ALA A 169 33.96 -9.17 20.22
N ASP A 170 34.05 -9.96 19.16
CA ASP A 170 34.80 -9.62 17.95
C ASP A 170 33.97 -8.67 17.06
N ASN A 171 34.11 -7.37 17.31
CA ASN A 171 33.33 -6.29 16.71
C ASN A 171 34.26 -5.31 15.98
N CYS A 172 33.74 -4.46 15.08
CA CYS A 172 34.59 -3.58 14.28
C CYS A 172 35.43 -2.60 15.13
N TRP A 173 34.87 -2.03 16.20
CA TRP A 173 35.59 -1.11 17.09
C TRP A 173 36.64 -1.80 17.96
N THR A 174 36.46 -3.10 18.29
CA THR A 174 37.48 -3.85 19.03
C THR A 174 38.64 -4.23 18.11
N GLN A 175 38.35 -4.54 16.85
CA GLN A 175 39.34 -4.75 15.80
C GLN A 175 40.15 -3.49 15.50
N GLY A 176 39.53 -2.31 15.63
CA GLY A 176 40.20 -1.01 15.50
C GLY A 176 41.21 -0.67 16.61
N LEU A 177 41.19 -1.36 17.75
CA LEU A 177 42.14 -1.12 18.85
C LEU A 177 43.52 -1.75 18.56
N PRO A 178 44.64 -1.09 18.94
CA PRO A 178 45.97 -1.67 18.88
C PRO A 178 46.04 -3.01 19.63
N ALA A 179 46.78 -3.98 19.10
CA ALA A 179 46.90 -5.32 19.69
C ALA A 179 47.30 -5.30 21.18
N ARG A 180 48.21 -4.39 21.57
CA ARG A 180 48.61 -4.17 22.96
C ARG A 180 47.45 -3.69 23.85
N ALA A 181 46.66 -2.73 23.38
CA ALA A 181 45.53 -2.18 24.12
C ALA A 181 44.41 -3.23 24.26
N ARG A 182 44.20 -4.04 23.22
CA ARG A 182 43.25 -5.16 23.25
C ARG A 182 43.66 -6.20 24.30
N ALA A 183 44.93 -6.62 24.30
CA ALA A 183 45.48 -7.56 25.27
C ALA A 183 45.36 -7.04 26.72
N ALA A 184 45.70 -5.76 26.95
CA ALA A 184 45.59 -5.13 28.27
C ALA A 184 44.16 -5.13 28.83
N LEU A 185 43.15 -4.96 27.95
CA LEU A 185 41.74 -4.96 28.32
C LEU A 185 41.13 -6.36 28.46
N THR A 186 41.61 -7.37 27.72
CA THR A 186 41.12 -8.76 27.81
C THR A 186 41.70 -9.51 29.01
N ASP A 187 42.95 -9.25 29.36
CA ASP A 187 43.67 -9.99 30.41
C ASP A 187 43.39 -9.46 31.83
N THR A 188 42.81 -8.26 31.93
CA THR A 188 42.52 -7.60 33.22
C THR A 188 41.12 -7.96 33.74
N THR A 189 41.02 -8.37 35.02
CA THR A 189 39.74 -8.70 35.68
C THR A 189 38.98 -7.51 36.28
N SER A 190 39.62 -6.33 36.36
CA SER A 190 38.98 -5.11 36.83
C SER A 190 39.55 -3.88 36.15
N VAL A 191 38.68 -3.10 35.52
CA VAL A 191 38.99 -1.84 34.85
C VAL A 191 38.10 -0.74 35.42
N GLU A 192 38.57 0.49 35.40
CA GLU A 192 37.84 1.67 35.86
C GLU A 192 37.41 2.50 34.64
N LEU A 193 36.16 2.97 34.63
CA LEU A 193 35.67 3.87 33.58
C LEU A 193 36.15 5.29 33.87
N VAL A 194 36.74 5.93 32.87
CA VAL A 194 37.19 7.32 32.94
C VAL A 194 36.49 8.10 31.84
N LEU A 195 35.63 9.05 32.24
CA LEU A 195 34.98 9.99 31.34
C LEU A 195 35.75 11.31 31.33
N ARG A 196 35.97 11.88 30.14
CA ARG A 196 36.59 13.21 30.00
C ARG A 196 35.76 14.08 29.06
N PRO A 197 35.39 15.31 29.44
CA PRO A 197 34.63 16.22 28.57
C PRO A 197 35.27 16.36 27.19
N LEU A 198 34.45 16.28 26.14
CA LEU A 198 34.90 16.53 24.78
C LEU A 198 35.22 18.00 24.58
N ARG A 199 36.29 18.28 23.83
CA ARG A 199 36.68 19.64 23.42
C ARG A 199 36.02 20.06 22.10
N SER A 200 35.50 19.09 21.35
CA SER A 200 34.81 19.24 20.07
C SER A 200 33.38 18.69 20.18
N ARG A 201 32.56 18.95 19.15
CA ARG A 201 31.21 18.38 19.07
C ARG A 201 31.27 16.85 18.89
N PRO A 202 30.30 16.09 19.42
CA PRO A 202 30.33 14.63 19.40
C PRO A 202 30.36 14.05 17.98
N GLU A 203 29.66 14.66 17.01
CA GLU A 203 29.69 14.20 15.62
C GLU A 203 31.08 14.34 14.97
N VAL A 204 31.82 15.41 15.29
CA VAL A 204 33.19 15.63 14.79
C VAL A 204 34.13 14.59 15.38
N TYR A 205 33.98 14.32 16.68
CA TYR A 205 34.75 13.31 17.38
C TYR A 205 34.48 11.89 16.84
N LEU A 206 33.23 11.55 16.55
CA LEU A 206 32.86 10.26 15.96
C LEU A 206 33.36 10.11 14.51
N LEU A 207 33.37 11.21 13.75
CA LEU A 207 33.91 11.21 12.39
C LEU A 207 35.42 10.93 12.37
N GLU A 208 36.18 11.54 13.29
CA GLU A 208 37.60 11.25 13.49
C GLU A 208 37.82 9.76 13.83
N ASP A 209 36.95 9.17 14.65
CA ASP A 209 37.00 7.74 14.97
C ASP A 209 36.71 6.85 13.76
N MET A 210 35.76 7.23 12.90
CA MET A 210 35.51 6.53 11.65
C MET A 210 36.71 6.57 10.69
N GLN A 211 37.40 7.70 10.61
CA GLN A 211 38.63 7.84 9.81
C GLN A 211 39.74 6.92 10.32
N LEU A 212 39.94 6.88 11.63
CA LEU A 212 40.92 5.99 12.27
C LEU A 212 40.56 4.52 12.05
N LEU A 213 39.27 4.17 12.16
CA LEU A 213 38.79 2.82 11.90
C LEU A 213 39.03 2.42 10.44
N GLN A 214 38.71 3.29 9.47
CA GLN A 214 38.91 3.03 8.05
C GLN A 214 40.39 2.78 7.76
N ARG A 215 41.27 3.65 8.26
CA ARG A 215 42.72 3.49 8.09
C ARG A 215 43.18 2.15 8.65
N ARG A 216 42.72 1.77 9.84
CA ARG A 216 43.11 0.51 10.49
C ARG A 216 42.61 -0.72 9.73
N LEU A 217 41.33 -0.74 9.35
CA LEU A 217 40.75 -1.83 8.56
C LEU A 217 41.47 -1.99 7.21
N VAL A 218 41.85 -0.88 6.57
CA VAL A 218 42.63 -0.91 5.33
C VAL A 218 44.02 -1.51 5.59
N ILE A 219 44.75 -1.06 6.62
CA ILE A 219 46.06 -1.62 6.99
C ILE A 219 45.97 -3.13 7.23
N ASP A 220 44.97 -3.56 8.02
CA ASP A 220 44.76 -4.97 8.34
C ASP A 220 44.35 -5.79 7.10
N GLY A 221 43.49 -5.24 6.23
CA GLY A 221 43.09 -5.86 4.96
C GLY A 221 44.27 -6.01 3.99
N LEU A 222 45.15 -5.00 3.92
CA LEU A 222 46.37 -5.04 3.12
C LEU A 222 47.36 -6.12 3.58
N ALA A 223 47.28 -6.55 4.84
CA ALA A 223 48.09 -7.63 5.42
C ALA A 223 47.47 -9.03 5.26
N ALA A 224 46.15 -9.13 5.04
CA ALA A 224 45.38 -10.39 5.15
C ALA A 224 45.08 -11.10 3.82
N GLU A 225 44.91 -10.41 2.67
CA GLU A 225 44.92 -10.93 1.26
C GLU A 225 44.41 -9.84 0.26
N PRO A 226 44.70 -9.92 -1.07
CA PRO A 226 44.44 -8.83 -2.04
C PRO A 226 42.97 -8.44 -2.27
N GLU A 227 42.03 -9.36 -2.09
CA GLU A 227 40.61 -9.17 -2.46
C GLU A 227 39.76 -8.48 -1.37
N ASN A 228 40.29 -8.34 -0.14
CA ASN A 228 39.54 -7.79 1.02
C ASN A 228 39.65 -6.26 1.17
N GLY A 229 40.32 -5.58 0.24
CA GLY A 229 40.65 -4.15 0.35
C GLY A 229 39.48 -3.19 0.13
N GLU A 230 38.54 -3.51 -0.76
CA GLU A 230 37.42 -2.61 -1.10
C GLU A 230 36.38 -2.50 0.03
N GLY A 231 36.07 -3.60 0.70
CA GLY A 231 35.17 -3.59 1.87
C GLY A 231 35.73 -2.81 3.06
N ALA A 232 37.06 -2.79 3.22
CA ALA A 232 37.74 -2.01 4.25
C ALA A 232 37.69 -0.50 3.96
N VAL A 233 37.84 -0.08 2.70
CA VAL A 233 37.68 1.32 2.28
C VAL A 233 36.25 1.79 2.51
N ALA A 234 35.25 0.97 2.22
CA ALA A 234 33.84 1.32 2.39
C ALA A 234 33.30 1.16 3.83
N LEU A 235 34.16 0.87 4.82
CA LEU A 235 33.75 0.63 6.22
C LEU A 235 32.64 -0.43 6.38
N VAL A 236 32.62 -1.45 5.53
CA VAL A 236 31.57 -2.49 5.53
C VAL A 236 31.31 -3.07 6.94
N PRO A 237 32.33 -3.45 7.74
CA PRO A 237 32.10 -4.01 9.08
C PRO A 237 31.36 -3.06 10.04
N LEU A 238 31.56 -1.74 9.93
CA LEU A 238 30.85 -0.77 10.75
C LEU A 238 29.37 -0.71 10.35
N PHE A 239 29.08 -0.68 9.05
CA PHE A 239 27.72 -0.61 8.56
C PHE A 239 26.93 -1.89 8.81
N GLU A 240 27.54 -3.07 8.71
CA GLU A 240 26.92 -4.33 9.14
C GLU A 240 26.50 -4.29 10.61
N GLN A 241 27.38 -3.76 11.48
CA GLN A 241 27.07 -3.60 12.90
C GLN A 241 25.94 -2.60 13.13
N LEU A 242 25.93 -1.51 12.36
CA LEU A 242 24.91 -0.47 12.45
C LEU A 242 23.53 -0.96 12.00
N GLN A 243 23.50 -1.68 10.88
CA GLN A 243 22.33 -2.37 10.35
C GLN A 243 21.78 -3.41 11.34
N ALA A 244 22.67 -4.19 11.96
CA ALA A 244 22.31 -5.12 13.03
C ALA A 244 21.65 -4.42 14.23
N SER A 245 22.21 -3.30 14.70
CA SER A 245 21.61 -2.53 15.78
C SER A 245 20.22 -1.99 15.43
N VAL A 246 19.98 -1.65 14.15
CA VAL A 246 18.66 -1.22 13.66
C VAL A 246 17.69 -2.40 13.62
N ALA A 247 18.13 -3.57 13.14
CA ALA A 247 17.33 -4.80 13.16
C ALA A 247 16.88 -5.18 14.58
N ASP A 248 17.79 -5.12 15.56
CA ASP A 248 17.49 -5.39 16.97
C ASP A 248 16.44 -4.41 17.53
N ALA A 249 16.48 -3.15 17.08
CA ALA A 249 15.51 -2.13 17.47
C ALA A 249 14.12 -2.35 16.86
N VAL A 250 14.07 -2.77 15.59
CA VAL A 250 12.84 -3.20 14.91
C VAL A 250 12.24 -4.44 15.59
N GLY A 251 13.08 -5.43 15.91
CA GLY A 251 12.67 -6.65 16.61
C GLY A 251 12.06 -6.36 17.99
N ALA A 252 12.65 -5.45 18.75
CA ALA A 252 12.12 -5.03 20.06
C ALA A 252 10.76 -4.31 19.94
N LEU A 253 10.60 -3.40 18.97
CA LEU A 253 9.33 -2.71 18.76
C LEU A 253 8.20 -3.68 18.36
N ARG A 254 8.49 -4.68 17.53
CA ARG A 254 7.52 -5.73 17.16
C ARG A 254 6.98 -6.48 18.38
N LYS A 255 7.85 -6.80 19.35
CA LYS A 255 7.43 -7.45 20.62
C LYS A 255 6.53 -6.53 21.45
N ASP A 256 6.80 -5.22 21.47
CA ASP A 256 5.99 -4.23 22.19
C ASP A 256 4.60 -3.99 21.55
N LEU A 257 4.52 -4.12 20.22
CA LEU A 257 3.29 -3.95 19.43
C LEU A 257 2.44 -5.21 19.28
N ALA A 258 2.97 -6.39 19.64
CA ALA A 258 2.24 -7.65 19.57
C ALA A 258 0.91 -7.60 20.37
N PRO A 259 -0.17 -8.25 19.93
CA PRO A 259 -1.42 -8.29 20.69
C PRO A 259 -1.22 -8.97 22.06
N GLN A 260 -2.07 -8.62 23.03
CA GLN A 260 -1.92 -9.05 24.42
C GLN A 260 -1.85 -10.58 24.58
N TRP A 261 -2.69 -11.34 23.87
CA TRP A 261 -2.66 -12.81 23.92
C TRP A 261 -1.32 -13.38 23.45
N LEU A 262 -0.73 -12.83 22.37
CA LEU A 262 0.55 -13.29 21.83
C LEU A 262 1.72 -13.02 22.79
N ARG A 263 1.65 -11.89 23.53
CA ARG A 263 2.63 -11.55 24.58
C ARG A 263 2.56 -12.45 25.80
N HIS A 264 1.37 -12.98 26.11
CA HIS A 264 1.14 -13.80 27.30
C HIS A 264 1.10 -15.30 27.04
N LEU A 265 1.31 -15.76 25.80
CA LEU A 265 1.48 -17.17 25.51
C LEU A 265 2.63 -17.75 26.36
N SER A 266 2.41 -18.93 26.91
CA SER A 266 3.47 -19.75 27.51
C SER A 266 4.51 -20.17 26.46
N PRO A 267 5.74 -20.56 26.86
CA PRO A 267 6.75 -21.05 25.93
C PRO A 267 6.25 -22.20 25.04
N ALA A 268 5.53 -23.17 25.61
CA ALA A 268 4.96 -24.29 24.86
C ALA A 268 3.89 -23.87 23.83
N GLU A 269 3.04 -22.90 24.16
CA GLU A 269 2.02 -22.38 23.24
C GLU A 269 2.65 -21.60 22.08
N ARG A 270 3.71 -20.83 22.36
CA ARG A 270 4.49 -20.13 21.32
C ARG A 270 5.18 -21.12 20.40
N GLU A 271 5.78 -22.18 20.93
CA GLU A 271 6.45 -23.21 20.13
C GLU A 271 5.45 -23.92 19.22
N ARG A 272 4.25 -24.23 19.73
CA ARG A 272 3.17 -24.83 18.94
C ARG A 272 2.74 -23.90 17.79
N LEU A 273 2.55 -22.62 18.06
CA LEU A 273 2.17 -21.64 17.03
C LEU A 273 3.28 -21.48 15.97
N ALA A 274 4.54 -21.44 16.40
CA ALA A 274 5.70 -21.37 15.51
C ALA A 274 5.81 -22.57 14.58
N LYS A 275 5.60 -23.79 15.09
CA LYS A 275 5.60 -25.03 14.27
C LYS A 275 4.51 -24.99 13.20
N LEU A 276 3.28 -24.59 13.57
CA LEU A 276 2.19 -24.46 12.60
C LEU A 276 2.48 -23.40 11.54
N HIS A 277 3.08 -22.27 11.93
CA HIS A 277 3.51 -21.24 10.99
C HIS A 277 4.59 -21.73 10.02
N GLN A 278 5.58 -22.49 10.53
CA GLN A 278 6.60 -23.10 9.68
C GLN A 278 5.99 -24.10 8.68
N VAL A 279 5.00 -24.89 9.10
CA VAL A 279 4.28 -25.81 8.21
C VAL A 279 3.55 -25.04 7.10
N VAL A 280 2.87 -23.94 7.43
CA VAL A 280 2.23 -23.07 6.43
C VAL A 280 3.25 -22.54 5.43
N ASN A 281 4.37 -21.98 5.90
CA ASN A 281 5.40 -21.42 5.01
C ASN A 281 5.99 -22.50 4.10
N GLU A 282 6.22 -23.70 4.63
CA GLU A 282 6.77 -24.81 3.85
C GLU A 282 5.78 -25.32 2.79
N THR A 283 4.50 -25.49 3.13
CA THR A 283 3.50 -25.96 2.15
C THR A 283 3.19 -24.90 1.10
N GLU A 284 3.16 -23.62 1.46
CA GLU A 284 3.01 -22.51 0.51
C GLU A 284 4.23 -22.37 -0.40
N ARG A 285 5.44 -22.53 0.14
CA ARG A 285 6.68 -22.56 -0.65
C ARG A 285 6.67 -23.72 -1.63
N GLN A 286 6.32 -24.93 -1.19
CA GLN A 286 6.20 -26.10 -2.07
C GLN A 286 5.17 -25.87 -3.19
N LEU A 287 4.01 -25.28 -2.86
CA LEU A 287 3.00 -24.93 -3.85
C LEU A 287 3.55 -23.90 -4.86
N ALA A 288 4.21 -22.85 -4.39
CA ALA A 288 4.79 -21.82 -5.25
C ALA A 288 5.91 -22.37 -6.16
N GLU A 289 6.81 -23.20 -5.62
CA GLU A 289 7.89 -23.85 -6.36
C GLU A 289 7.34 -24.80 -7.45
N GLN A 290 6.33 -25.59 -7.12
CA GLN A 290 5.74 -26.56 -8.05
C GLN A 290 4.90 -25.89 -9.14
N THR A 291 4.05 -24.95 -8.75
CA THR A 291 3.12 -24.31 -9.69
C THR A 291 3.82 -23.27 -10.56
N GLN A 292 4.95 -22.72 -10.09
CA GLN A 292 5.53 -21.47 -10.60
C GLN A 292 4.47 -20.35 -10.70
N HIS A 293 3.36 -20.51 -9.97
CA HIS A 293 2.23 -19.62 -10.05
C HIS A 293 2.65 -18.31 -9.44
N SER A 294 2.61 -17.29 -10.27
CA SER A 294 2.97 -15.94 -9.91
C SER A 294 1.88 -15.01 -10.41
N ASP A 295 1.87 -13.78 -9.92
CA ASP A 295 0.93 -12.81 -10.47
C ASP A 295 1.20 -12.58 -11.97
N PHE A 296 0.23 -11.97 -12.65
CA PHE A 296 0.32 -11.70 -14.08
C PHE A 296 1.63 -11.00 -14.49
N TYR A 297 2.16 -10.09 -13.65
CA TYR A 297 3.34 -9.30 -13.98
C TYR A 297 4.62 -10.11 -13.87
N THR A 298 4.74 -10.95 -12.85
CA THR A 298 5.86 -11.87 -12.71
C THR A 298 5.89 -12.85 -13.87
N TYR A 299 4.73 -13.40 -14.25
CA TYR A 299 4.60 -14.20 -15.46
C TYR A 299 5.03 -13.42 -16.70
N ALA A 300 4.54 -12.19 -16.88
CA ALA A 300 4.89 -11.35 -18.02
C ALA A 300 6.39 -11.03 -18.10
N SER A 301 7.02 -10.71 -16.95
CA SER A 301 8.46 -10.47 -16.86
C SER A 301 9.24 -11.72 -17.28
N GLN A 302 8.88 -12.88 -16.76
CA GLN A 302 9.53 -14.14 -17.10
C GLN A 302 9.42 -14.46 -18.60
N GLN A 303 8.25 -14.27 -19.20
CA GLN A 303 8.06 -14.48 -20.63
C GLN A 303 8.88 -13.50 -21.49
N LEU A 304 8.93 -12.23 -21.09
CA LEU A 304 9.70 -11.21 -21.79
C LEU A 304 11.22 -11.40 -21.64
N ASP A 305 11.70 -11.75 -20.45
CA ASP A 305 13.12 -12.02 -20.18
C ASP A 305 13.59 -13.29 -20.92
N ALA A 306 12.73 -14.32 -20.99
CA ALA A 306 12.98 -15.50 -21.82
C ALA A 306 13.05 -15.15 -23.30
N TRP A 307 12.15 -14.28 -23.78
CA TRP A 307 12.17 -13.80 -25.16
C TRP A 307 13.45 -12.98 -25.47
N LEU A 308 13.84 -12.06 -24.58
CA LEU A 308 15.08 -11.27 -24.71
C LEU A 308 16.30 -12.18 -24.78
N THR A 309 16.36 -13.18 -23.90
CA THR A 309 17.43 -14.19 -23.89
C THR A 309 17.49 -14.94 -25.22
N ALA A 310 16.35 -15.41 -25.73
CA ALA A 310 16.27 -16.11 -27.02
C ALA A 310 16.70 -15.25 -28.22
N LYS A 311 16.57 -13.92 -28.13
CA LYS A 311 17.02 -12.96 -29.15
C LYS A 311 18.46 -12.49 -28.98
N GLY A 312 19.21 -13.06 -28.02
CA GLY A 312 20.62 -12.74 -27.79
C GLY A 312 20.87 -11.60 -26.79
N PHE A 313 19.85 -11.20 -26.01
CA PHE A 313 19.92 -10.13 -25.02
C PHE A 313 19.82 -10.67 -23.57
N ALA A 314 20.54 -11.75 -23.26
CA ALA A 314 20.47 -12.44 -21.95
C ALA A 314 20.85 -11.57 -20.72
N GLN A 315 21.52 -10.44 -20.93
CA GLN A 315 21.89 -9.49 -19.86
C GLN A 315 20.84 -8.39 -19.63
N LEU A 316 19.81 -8.30 -20.48
CA LEU A 316 18.75 -7.31 -20.34
C LEU A 316 17.58 -7.90 -19.58
N SER A 317 17.04 -7.12 -18.64
CA SER A 317 15.72 -7.34 -18.06
C SER A 317 14.69 -6.43 -18.74
N ALA A 318 13.53 -6.98 -19.11
CA ALA A 318 12.43 -6.26 -19.73
C ALA A 318 11.91 -5.12 -18.85
N GLU A 319 12.06 -5.26 -17.53
CA GLU A 319 11.72 -4.21 -16.60
C GLU A 319 12.67 -3.01 -16.74
N GLN A 320 13.97 -3.26 -16.88
CA GLN A 320 15.02 -2.22 -16.96
C GLN A 320 15.10 -1.52 -18.33
N VAL A 321 14.59 -2.14 -19.40
CA VAL A 321 14.56 -1.52 -20.73
C VAL A 321 13.57 -0.36 -20.74
N ARG A 322 14.09 0.87 -20.85
CA ARG A 322 13.27 2.10 -20.88
C ARG A 322 12.79 2.44 -22.29
N LEU A 323 11.52 2.83 -22.38
CA LEU A 323 10.86 3.38 -23.56
C LEU A 323 10.55 4.85 -23.31
N HIS A 324 10.97 5.73 -24.22
CA HIS A 324 10.49 7.10 -24.26
C HIS A 324 9.24 7.17 -25.13
N VAL A 325 8.14 7.64 -24.54
CA VAL A 325 6.86 7.80 -25.21
C VAL A 325 6.56 9.29 -25.31
N ARG A 326 6.33 9.76 -26.53
CA ARG A 326 5.90 11.13 -26.82
C ARG A 326 4.57 11.10 -27.54
N HIS A 327 3.77 12.14 -27.37
CA HIS A 327 2.50 12.25 -28.05
C HIS A 327 2.21 13.67 -28.50
N ASP A 328 1.24 13.82 -29.40
CA ASP A 328 0.84 15.08 -30.01
C ASP A 328 -0.55 15.58 -29.58
N PHE A 329 -1.18 14.91 -28.60
CA PHE A 329 -2.51 15.29 -28.12
C PHE A 329 -2.59 16.71 -27.57
N THR A 330 -1.57 17.17 -26.84
CA THR A 330 -1.50 18.50 -26.24
C THR A 330 -0.18 19.16 -26.58
N ALA A 331 -0.18 20.49 -26.72
CA ALA A 331 1.06 21.25 -26.85
C ALA A 331 1.91 21.08 -25.58
N ASP A 332 3.23 20.95 -25.74
CA ASP A 332 4.20 20.86 -24.64
C ASP A 332 4.06 19.66 -23.68
N ALA A 333 3.48 18.54 -24.15
CA ALA A 333 3.45 17.30 -23.38
C ALA A 333 4.88 16.79 -23.08
N PRO A 334 5.23 16.56 -21.79
CA PRO A 334 6.54 16.03 -21.45
C PRO A 334 6.68 14.58 -21.94
N PRO A 335 7.88 14.15 -22.37
CA PRO A 335 8.11 12.76 -22.70
C PRO A 335 7.89 11.88 -21.46
N GLN A 336 7.10 10.82 -21.61
CA GLN A 336 6.89 9.84 -20.57
C GLN A 336 7.92 8.71 -20.69
N MET A 337 8.33 8.17 -19.55
CA MET A 337 9.25 7.04 -19.49
C MET A 337 8.53 5.83 -18.88
N VAL A 338 8.47 4.74 -19.63
CA VAL A 338 7.84 3.48 -19.23
C VAL A 338 8.80 2.32 -19.48
N SER A 339 8.65 1.19 -18.78
CA SER A 339 9.45 -0.01 -19.08
C SER A 339 8.89 -0.76 -20.29
N LEU A 340 9.72 -1.58 -20.94
CA LEU A 340 9.28 -2.51 -21.98
C LEU A 340 8.22 -3.46 -21.42
N LEU A 341 8.43 -3.95 -20.21
CA LEU A 341 7.47 -4.79 -19.49
C LEU A 341 6.11 -4.10 -19.29
N GLU A 342 6.08 -2.88 -18.75
CA GLU A 342 4.84 -2.12 -18.54
C GLU A 342 4.10 -1.83 -19.86
N TRP A 343 4.85 -1.59 -20.94
CA TRP A 343 4.26 -1.35 -22.25
C TRP A 343 3.64 -2.63 -22.84
N VAL A 344 4.39 -3.74 -22.89
CA VAL A 344 3.95 -5.00 -23.52
C VAL A 344 2.86 -5.71 -22.71
N CYS A 345 2.85 -5.57 -21.37
CA CYS A 345 1.72 -5.96 -20.52
C CYS A 345 0.39 -5.34 -20.95
N GLY A 346 0.45 -4.29 -21.78
CA GLY A 346 -0.69 -3.65 -22.36
C GLY A 346 -1.20 -4.16 -23.69
N GLY A 347 -0.56 -5.16 -24.26
CA GLY A 347 -0.83 -5.58 -25.62
C GLY A 347 -0.13 -4.69 -26.64
N ALA A 348 -0.56 -4.82 -27.89
CA ALA A 348 0.15 -4.25 -29.02
C ALA A 348 -0.41 -2.86 -29.42
N TYR A 349 0.48 -1.86 -29.50
CA TYR A 349 0.17 -0.53 -30.04
C TYR A 349 0.59 -0.42 -31.51
N HIS A 350 -0.37 -0.28 -32.42
CA HIS A 350 -0.18 -0.12 -33.87
C HIS A 350 -0.33 1.33 -34.35
N GLY A 351 -0.78 2.22 -33.46
CA GLY A 351 -1.04 3.62 -33.77
C GLY A 351 0.20 4.45 -34.08
N LYS A 352 -0.03 5.70 -34.52
CA LYS A 352 1.04 6.67 -34.86
C LYS A 352 1.08 7.89 -33.94
N ARG A 353 0.16 7.96 -32.98
CA ARG A 353 -0.02 9.12 -32.09
C ARG A 353 0.92 9.08 -30.91
N LEU A 354 1.35 7.89 -30.52
CA LEU A 354 2.41 7.67 -29.55
C LEU A 354 3.69 7.35 -30.32
N ALA A 355 4.63 8.29 -30.32
CA ALA A 355 5.97 8.08 -30.82
C ALA A 355 6.79 7.41 -29.69
N MET A 356 7.10 6.13 -29.89
CA MET A 356 7.88 5.35 -28.94
C MET A 356 9.31 5.19 -29.41
N THR A 357 10.27 5.29 -28.49
CA THR A 357 11.69 5.05 -28.77
C THR A 357 12.32 4.21 -27.66
N ILE A 358 12.87 3.05 -28.04
CA ILE A 358 13.60 2.16 -27.11
C ILE A 358 14.96 2.77 -26.80
N GLN A 359 15.29 3.02 -25.53
CA GLN A 359 16.56 3.65 -25.17
C GLN A 359 17.78 2.77 -25.47
N HIS A 360 17.65 1.45 -25.34
CA HIS A 360 18.74 0.52 -25.62
C HIS A 360 18.96 0.32 -27.14
N GLU A 361 20.12 0.73 -27.65
CA GLU A 361 20.44 0.76 -29.08
C GLU A 361 20.45 -0.64 -29.75
N GLY A 362 21.10 -1.64 -29.14
CA GLY A 362 21.16 -3.00 -29.71
C GLY A 362 19.77 -3.62 -29.89
N LEU A 363 18.96 -3.59 -28.83
CA LEU A 363 17.56 -4.01 -28.85
C LEU A 363 16.71 -3.19 -29.82
N ARG A 364 16.90 -1.86 -29.91
CA ARG A 364 16.22 -1.01 -30.90
C ARG A 364 16.51 -1.48 -32.32
N ASN A 365 17.77 -1.79 -32.64
CA ASN A 365 18.18 -2.27 -33.95
C ASN A 365 17.63 -3.67 -34.27
N ALA A 366 17.56 -4.55 -33.26
CA ALA A 366 17.03 -5.90 -33.42
C ALA A 366 15.50 -5.93 -33.60
N LEU A 367 14.78 -5.07 -32.89
CA LEU A 367 13.32 -4.94 -32.98
C LEU A 367 12.89 -4.11 -34.19
N GLY A 368 13.68 -3.12 -34.61
CA GLY A 368 13.33 -2.18 -35.67
C GLY A 368 12.10 -1.32 -35.34
N ASP A 369 11.60 -0.57 -36.33
CA ASP A 369 10.52 0.41 -36.17
C ASP A 369 9.15 -0.19 -35.85
N GLN A 370 8.98 -1.51 -36.03
CA GLN A 370 7.72 -2.25 -35.84
C GLN A 370 7.80 -3.24 -34.66
N GLY A 371 8.93 -3.32 -33.96
CA GLY A 371 9.25 -4.52 -33.19
C GLY A 371 8.46 -4.69 -31.88
N VAL A 372 8.15 -3.62 -31.15
CA VAL A 372 7.51 -3.75 -29.83
C VAL A 372 6.06 -4.22 -29.94
N TRP A 373 5.31 -3.76 -30.95
CA TRP A 373 3.94 -4.25 -31.16
C TRP A 373 3.96 -5.69 -31.70
N SER A 374 4.95 -6.05 -32.52
CA SER A 374 5.13 -7.43 -33.01
C SER A 374 5.44 -8.38 -31.85
N LEU A 375 6.32 -7.96 -30.93
CA LEU A 375 6.63 -8.63 -29.68
C LEU A 375 5.37 -8.84 -28.83
N ALA A 376 4.58 -7.80 -28.61
CA ALA A 376 3.35 -7.90 -27.81
C ALA A 376 2.32 -8.86 -28.45
N ASN A 377 2.20 -8.85 -29.78
CA ASN A 377 1.34 -9.77 -30.53
C ASN A 377 1.84 -11.22 -30.51
N GLU A 378 3.16 -11.43 -30.45
CA GLU A 378 3.78 -12.75 -30.34
C GLU A 378 3.52 -13.36 -28.96
N LEU A 379 3.71 -12.57 -27.90
CA LEU A 379 3.62 -13.07 -26.52
C LEU A 379 2.18 -13.23 -26.00
N GLN A 380 1.22 -12.40 -26.46
CA GLN A 380 -0.19 -12.43 -26.04
C GLN A 380 -0.38 -12.63 -24.52
N LEU A 381 0.35 -11.84 -23.72
CA LEU A 381 0.57 -12.09 -22.29
C LEU A 381 -0.70 -12.38 -21.48
N HIS A 382 -1.79 -11.61 -21.69
CA HIS A 382 -3.07 -11.82 -20.97
C HIS A 382 -3.67 -13.20 -21.22
N ARG A 383 -3.70 -13.59 -22.50
CA ARG A 383 -4.19 -14.89 -22.90
C ARG A 383 -3.29 -16.00 -22.38
N GLY A 384 -1.97 -15.85 -22.55
CA GLY A 384 -0.99 -16.82 -22.08
C GLY A 384 -1.06 -17.03 -20.56
N TYR A 385 -1.27 -15.97 -19.79
CA TYR A 385 -1.41 -16.06 -18.33
C TYR A 385 -2.69 -16.78 -17.92
N VAL A 386 -3.83 -16.43 -18.50
CA VAL A 386 -5.11 -17.12 -18.22
C VAL A 386 -5.00 -18.61 -18.52
N GLU A 387 -4.48 -18.95 -19.70
CA GLU A 387 -4.26 -20.35 -20.09
C GLU A 387 -3.26 -21.06 -19.15
N HIS A 388 -2.19 -20.37 -18.72
CA HIS A 388 -1.21 -20.91 -17.77
C HIS A 388 -1.82 -21.21 -16.40
N VAL A 389 -2.62 -20.30 -15.84
CA VAL A 389 -3.28 -20.51 -14.53
C VAL A 389 -4.33 -21.62 -14.62
N GLU A 390 -5.13 -21.64 -15.68
CA GLU A 390 -6.10 -22.72 -15.94
C GLU A 390 -5.42 -24.09 -16.02
N GLN A 391 -4.32 -24.19 -16.76
CA GLN A 391 -3.54 -25.43 -16.87
C GLN A 391 -2.87 -25.82 -15.54
N THR A 392 -2.35 -24.84 -14.80
CA THR A 392 -1.72 -25.06 -13.48
C THR A 392 -2.69 -25.72 -12.51
N TYR A 393 -3.92 -25.20 -12.40
CA TYR A 393 -4.92 -25.74 -11.49
C TYR A 393 -5.81 -26.83 -12.12
N ALA A 394 -5.54 -27.26 -13.35
CA ALA A 394 -6.11 -28.48 -13.92
C ALA A 394 -5.39 -29.75 -13.42
N LEU A 395 -4.14 -29.63 -12.95
CA LEU A 395 -3.34 -30.75 -12.46
C LEU A 395 -3.71 -31.14 -11.02
N ASP A 396 -4.00 -32.43 -10.80
CA ASP A 396 -4.38 -32.97 -9.48
C ASP A 396 -3.27 -32.79 -8.43
N GLU A 397 -2.00 -32.89 -8.83
CA GLU A 397 -0.84 -32.67 -7.94
C GLU A 397 -0.83 -31.25 -7.37
N ASN A 398 -1.14 -30.25 -8.19
CA ASN A 398 -1.18 -28.85 -7.77
C ASN A 398 -2.38 -28.58 -6.85
N ARG A 399 -3.54 -29.20 -7.16
CA ARG A 399 -4.71 -29.16 -6.26
C ARG A 399 -4.42 -29.82 -4.92
N TYR A 400 -3.65 -30.91 -4.91
CA TYR A 400 -3.23 -31.57 -3.68
C TYR A 400 -2.29 -30.68 -2.83
N LEU A 401 -1.31 -30.01 -3.45
CA LEU A 401 -0.46 -29.06 -2.73
C LEU A 401 -1.26 -27.86 -2.18
N LEU A 402 -2.23 -27.35 -2.97
CA LEU A 402 -3.14 -26.30 -2.52
C LEU A 402 -3.97 -26.77 -1.31
N SER A 403 -4.50 -27.99 -1.37
CA SER A 403 -5.23 -28.62 -0.26
C SER A 403 -4.39 -28.68 1.02
N ARG A 404 -3.11 -29.07 0.93
CA ARG A 404 -2.17 -29.06 2.07
C ARG A 404 -1.89 -27.66 2.61
N ALA A 405 -1.75 -26.66 1.74
CA ALA A 405 -1.55 -25.27 2.16
C ALA A 405 -2.79 -24.73 2.88
N LEU A 406 -3.99 -24.99 2.35
CA LEU A 406 -5.26 -24.60 2.95
C LEU A 406 -5.48 -25.25 4.34
N ASP A 407 -5.24 -26.55 4.46
CA ASP A 407 -5.33 -27.26 5.75
C ASP A 407 -4.36 -26.67 6.78
N ALA A 408 -3.10 -26.44 6.40
CA ALA A 408 -2.11 -25.81 7.28
C ALA A 408 -2.56 -24.42 7.76
N ARG A 409 -3.12 -23.59 6.86
CA ARG A 409 -3.64 -22.25 7.20
C ARG A 409 -4.82 -22.33 8.16
N LEU A 410 -5.74 -23.25 7.94
CA LEU A 410 -6.90 -23.45 8.81
C LEU A 410 -6.49 -23.93 10.21
N GLN A 411 -5.52 -24.84 10.30
CA GLN A 411 -4.97 -25.29 11.58
C GLN A 411 -4.29 -24.15 12.35
N LEU A 412 -3.53 -23.31 11.67
CA LEU A 412 -2.91 -22.12 12.25
C LEU A 412 -3.96 -21.12 12.74
N ALA A 413 -4.98 -20.84 11.91
CA ALA A 413 -6.07 -19.94 12.26
C ALA A 413 -6.85 -20.44 13.48
N ARG A 414 -7.17 -21.75 13.52
CA ARG A 414 -7.81 -22.40 14.68
C ARG A 414 -6.98 -22.24 15.95
N GLN A 415 -5.68 -22.53 15.89
CA GLN A 415 -4.81 -22.47 17.07
C GLN A 415 -4.68 -21.04 17.60
N ALA A 416 -4.55 -20.06 16.70
CA ALA A 416 -4.50 -18.66 17.09
C ALA A 416 -5.83 -18.17 17.66
N ALA A 417 -6.97 -18.62 17.13
CA ALA A 417 -8.29 -18.27 17.63
C ALA A 417 -8.54 -18.85 19.04
N ASP A 418 -8.09 -20.08 19.32
CA ASP A 418 -8.13 -20.68 20.66
C ASP A 418 -7.38 -19.80 21.67
N PHE A 419 -6.17 -19.36 21.32
CA PHE A 419 -5.38 -18.44 22.16
C PHE A 419 -5.99 -17.03 22.29
N GLN A 420 -6.83 -16.62 21.34
CA GLN A 420 -7.58 -15.37 21.40
C GLN A 420 -8.85 -15.47 22.24
N GLY A 421 -9.20 -16.66 22.72
CA GLY A 421 -10.38 -16.90 23.54
C GLY A 421 -11.64 -17.21 22.73
N LEU A 422 -11.50 -17.82 21.54
CA LEU A 422 -12.64 -18.39 20.81
C LEU A 422 -13.43 -19.34 21.73
N ASP A 423 -14.76 -19.42 21.53
CA ASP A 423 -15.61 -20.32 22.31
C ASP A 423 -15.05 -21.76 22.28
N ARG A 424 -14.80 -22.33 23.46
CA ARG A 424 -14.26 -23.69 23.61
C ARG A 424 -15.12 -24.75 22.92
N ARG A 425 -16.43 -24.53 22.74
CA ARG A 425 -17.31 -25.41 21.95
C ARG A 425 -16.93 -25.41 20.47
N ALA A 426 -16.62 -24.24 19.91
CA ALA A 426 -16.15 -24.09 18.53
C ALA A 426 -14.77 -24.74 18.33
N VAL A 427 -13.85 -24.53 19.28
CA VAL A 427 -12.52 -25.19 19.24
C VAL A 427 -12.68 -26.71 19.28
N ARG A 428 -13.53 -27.24 20.17
CA ARG A 428 -13.82 -28.68 20.24
C ARG A 428 -14.49 -29.22 18.98
N LEU A 429 -15.41 -28.46 18.37
CA LEU A 429 -16.05 -28.85 17.12
C LEU A 429 -15.00 -29.05 16.02
N LEU A 430 -14.06 -28.11 15.88
CA LEU A 430 -12.97 -28.21 14.90
C LEU A 430 -11.97 -29.32 15.25
N GLU A 431 -11.66 -29.54 16.54
CA GLU A 431 -10.80 -30.67 16.97
C GLU A 431 -11.44 -32.03 16.66
N GLN A 432 -12.73 -32.18 16.96
CA GLN A 432 -13.51 -33.36 16.60
C GLN A 432 -13.59 -33.53 15.09
N ALA A 433 -13.70 -32.42 14.36
CA ALA A 433 -13.72 -32.42 12.92
C ALA A 433 -12.39 -32.99 12.38
N THR A 434 -11.25 -32.50 12.86
CA THR A 434 -9.91 -32.94 12.40
C THR A 434 -9.53 -34.37 12.79
N GLN A 435 -10.19 -34.98 13.78
CA GLN A 435 -9.88 -36.34 14.25
C GLN A 435 -10.70 -37.44 13.54
N ASP A 436 -11.48 -37.08 12.51
CA ASP A 436 -12.38 -37.98 11.73
C ASP A 436 -13.33 -38.83 12.60
N THR A 437 -13.61 -38.38 13.83
CA THR A 437 -14.60 -39.00 14.73
C THR A 437 -16.07 -38.69 14.36
N TRP A 438 -16.31 -38.20 13.13
CA TRP A 438 -17.60 -37.73 12.62
C TRP A 438 -18.67 -38.82 12.68
N ALA A 439 -18.28 -40.07 12.39
CA ALA A 439 -19.20 -41.20 12.22
C ALA A 439 -19.50 -42.00 13.51
N GLN A 440 -18.89 -41.69 14.66
CA GLN A 440 -18.91 -42.59 15.83
C GLN A 440 -19.90 -42.26 16.96
N ARG A 441 -20.88 -41.36 16.76
CA ARG A 441 -21.92 -41.11 17.78
C ARG A 441 -23.34 -41.25 17.25
N SER A 442 -23.95 -42.39 17.58
CA SER A 442 -25.41 -42.49 17.72
C SER A 442 -25.85 -41.61 18.91
N GLY A 443 -26.22 -40.35 18.65
CA GLY A 443 -27.15 -39.62 19.52
C GLY A 443 -26.73 -38.28 20.13
N THR A 444 -25.58 -37.68 19.79
CA THR A 444 -25.29 -36.27 20.20
C THR A 444 -24.49 -35.51 19.14
N SER A 445 -25.16 -34.55 18.50
CA SER A 445 -24.73 -33.53 17.52
C SER A 445 -24.02 -34.04 16.25
N THR A 446 -24.73 -34.05 15.12
CA THR A 446 -24.15 -34.24 13.78
C THR A 446 -23.37 -32.99 13.38
N ILE A 447 -22.12 -33.16 12.94
CA ILE A 447 -21.33 -32.07 12.35
C ILE A 447 -21.80 -31.91 10.91
N THR A 448 -22.16 -30.68 10.54
CA THR A 448 -22.59 -30.35 9.18
C THR A 448 -21.73 -29.24 8.62
N VAL A 449 -21.39 -29.38 7.33
CA VAL A 449 -20.72 -28.33 6.56
C VAL A 449 -21.74 -27.69 5.63
N ALA A 450 -21.73 -26.38 5.49
CA ALA A 450 -22.57 -25.69 4.52
C ALA A 450 -21.80 -24.63 3.75
N LEU A 451 -22.29 -24.37 2.53
CA LEU A 451 -21.91 -23.18 1.78
C LEU A 451 -22.84 -22.02 2.14
N LEU A 452 -22.32 -20.80 1.97
CA LEU A 452 -23.05 -19.58 2.27
C LEU A 452 -23.37 -18.86 0.97
N SER A 453 -24.59 -18.37 0.82
CA SER A 453 -24.93 -17.43 -0.25
C SER A 453 -25.65 -16.21 0.28
N ILE A 454 -25.36 -15.04 -0.29
CA ILE A 454 -26.11 -13.81 -0.03
C ILE A 454 -27.37 -13.83 -0.90
N ASN A 455 -28.52 -13.54 -0.29
CA ASN A 455 -29.85 -13.52 -0.91
C ASN A 455 -30.22 -14.82 -1.64
N GLY A 456 -29.69 -15.96 -1.19
CA GLY A 456 -29.96 -17.28 -1.79
C GLY A 456 -29.26 -17.58 -3.12
N GLU A 457 -28.64 -16.58 -3.76
CA GLU A 457 -28.12 -16.71 -5.13
C GLU A 457 -26.60 -16.48 -5.21
N MET A 458 -26.06 -15.53 -4.45
CA MET A 458 -24.66 -15.08 -4.59
C MET A 458 -23.76 -15.87 -3.65
N LEU A 459 -23.18 -16.96 -4.16
CA LEU A 459 -22.29 -17.85 -3.40
C LEU A 459 -21.05 -17.10 -2.89
N LEU A 460 -20.77 -17.23 -1.58
CA LEU A 460 -19.54 -16.77 -0.97
C LEU A 460 -18.41 -17.77 -1.24
N THR A 461 -17.58 -17.48 -2.23
CA THR A 461 -16.40 -18.25 -2.60
C THR A 461 -15.31 -18.02 -1.56
N ASP A 462 -14.73 -19.10 -1.03
CA ASP A 462 -13.67 -19.09 -0.01
C ASP A 462 -14.11 -18.81 1.44
N HIS A 463 -15.33 -19.23 1.81
CA HIS A 463 -15.78 -19.33 3.20
C HIS A 463 -16.06 -20.78 3.54
N LEU A 464 -15.70 -21.20 4.75
CA LEU A 464 -16.00 -22.53 5.28
C LEU A 464 -16.89 -22.38 6.52
N TYR A 465 -18.09 -22.95 6.45
CA TYR A 465 -19.04 -22.91 7.55
C TYR A 465 -19.31 -24.32 8.06
N ILE A 466 -18.94 -24.56 9.33
CA ILE A 466 -19.08 -25.84 10.02
C ILE A 466 -19.94 -25.60 11.26
N TYR A 467 -20.94 -26.44 11.48
CA TYR A 467 -21.80 -26.30 12.64
C TYR A 467 -22.25 -27.63 13.21
N SER A 468 -22.69 -27.58 14.46
CA SER A 468 -23.48 -28.61 15.12
C SER A 468 -24.73 -27.98 15.72
N ASP A 469 -25.56 -28.76 16.42
CA ASP A 469 -26.77 -28.23 17.08
C ASP A 469 -26.47 -27.13 18.13
N ASP A 470 -25.25 -27.11 18.67
CA ASP A 470 -24.87 -26.26 19.80
C ASP A 470 -24.03 -25.03 19.41
N ILE A 471 -23.33 -25.07 18.28
CA ILE A 471 -22.36 -24.01 17.90
C ILE A 471 -22.17 -23.97 16.38
N HIS A 472 -22.01 -22.76 15.85
CA HIS A 472 -21.74 -22.49 14.44
C HIS A 472 -20.38 -21.80 14.31
N VAL A 473 -19.56 -22.25 13.36
CA VAL A 473 -18.21 -21.75 13.13
C VAL A 473 -18.07 -21.30 11.68
N LEU A 474 -17.65 -20.06 11.50
CA LEU A 474 -17.34 -19.48 10.20
C LEU A 474 -15.84 -19.25 10.11
N TYR A 475 -15.21 -19.87 9.12
CA TYR A 475 -13.90 -19.49 8.64
C TYR A 475 -14.03 -18.57 7.42
N ALA A 476 -13.57 -17.33 7.57
CA ALA A 476 -13.64 -16.23 6.61
C ALA A 476 -12.25 -15.59 6.47
N PRO A 477 -11.33 -16.20 5.69
CA PRO A 477 -9.93 -15.80 5.66
C PRO A 477 -9.75 -14.35 5.20
N GLY A 478 -9.07 -13.52 5.98
CA GLY A 478 -8.81 -12.10 5.69
C GLY A 478 -10.01 -11.18 5.92
N SER A 479 -11.06 -11.63 6.61
CA SER A 479 -12.18 -10.75 6.94
C SER A 479 -11.77 -9.66 7.94
N PRO A 480 -12.29 -8.42 7.83
CA PRO A 480 -12.01 -7.36 8.80
C PRO A 480 -12.47 -7.67 10.23
N ALA A 481 -13.46 -8.55 10.39
CA ALA A 481 -13.96 -9.02 11.68
C ALA A 481 -13.31 -10.34 12.12
N GLY A 482 -12.44 -10.89 11.27
CA GLY A 482 -11.66 -12.08 11.57
C GLY A 482 -11.77 -13.27 10.71
N ASP A 483 -10.69 -14.05 10.77
CA ASP A 483 -10.51 -15.32 10.06
C ASP A 483 -11.44 -16.40 10.59
N LEU A 484 -11.61 -16.51 11.91
CA LEU A 484 -12.40 -17.58 12.51
C LEU A 484 -13.31 -17.03 13.60
N GLN A 485 -14.61 -17.20 13.42
CA GLN A 485 -15.65 -16.67 14.30
C GLN A 485 -16.63 -17.77 14.71
N ALA A 486 -17.18 -17.66 15.92
CA ALA A 486 -18.13 -18.61 16.48
C ALA A 486 -19.45 -17.92 16.85
N PHE A 487 -20.56 -18.59 16.59
CA PHE A 487 -21.91 -18.07 16.78
C PHE A 487 -22.82 -19.12 17.42
N ASN A 488 -23.84 -18.67 18.16
CA ASN A 488 -24.82 -19.58 18.76
C ASN A 488 -26.01 -19.88 17.84
N SER A 489 -26.11 -19.20 16.70
CA SER A 489 -27.17 -19.44 15.72
C SER A 489 -26.77 -18.92 14.32
N PRO A 490 -27.39 -19.44 13.24
CA PRO A 490 -27.14 -18.92 11.89
C PRO A 490 -27.59 -17.46 11.74
N GLY A 491 -28.61 -17.03 12.49
CA GLY A 491 -29.04 -15.63 12.50
C GLY A 491 -27.98 -14.68 13.07
N GLN A 492 -27.27 -15.08 14.13
CA GLN A 492 -26.13 -14.30 14.66
C GLN A 492 -25.00 -14.20 13.65
N MET A 493 -24.70 -15.30 12.93
CA MET A 493 -23.73 -15.29 11.84
C MET A 493 -24.15 -14.34 10.71
N SER A 494 -25.43 -14.37 10.30
CA SER A 494 -25.94 -13.45 9.27
C SER A 494 -25.74 -11.98 9.69
N PHE A 495 -26.08 -11.61 10.92
CA PHE A 495 -25.88 -10.24 11.40
C PHE A 495 -24.40 -9.85 11.53
N ALA A 496 -23.52 -10.79 11.86
CA ALA A 496 -22.07 -10.53 11.90
C ALA A 496 -21.52 -10.21 10.50
N LEU A 497 -21.93 -10.94 9.47
CA LEU A 497 -21.62 -10.60 8.08
C LEU A 497 -22.28 -9.27 7.66
N GLY A 498 -23.49 -9.00 8.12
CA GLY A 498 -24.17 -7.71 7.93
C GLY A 498 -23.43 -6.53 8.55
N ALA A 499 -22.79 -6.72 9.71
CA ALA A 499 -22.01 -5.67 10.37
C ALA A 499 -20.78 -5.24 9.54
N LEU A 500 -20.20 -6.13 8.73
CA LEU A 500 -19.12 -5.78 7.79
C LEU A 500 -19.55 -4.71 6.79
N THR A 501 -20.83 -4.68 6.42
CA THR A 501 -21.36 -3.75 5.42
C THR A 501 -21.32 -2.28 5.87
N ALA A 502 -21.19 -2.03 7.18
CA ALA A 502 -21.03 -0.68 7.72
C ALA A 502 -19.66 -0.06 7.32
N MET A 503 -18.64 -0.90 7.11
CA MET A 503 -17.29 -0.47 6.79
C MET A 503 -17.01 -0.57 5.29
N PRO A 504 -16.36 0.43 4.65
CA PRO A 504 -15.93 0.32 3.26
C PRO A 504 -15.11 -0.95 2.98
N ALA A 505 -14.10 -1.23 3.82
CA ALA A 505 -13.27 -2.42 3.69
C ALA A 505 -14.05 -3.75 3.83
N GLY A 506 -15.15 -3.76 4.60
CA GLY A 506 -16.01 -4.92 4.74
C GLY A 506 -16.94 -5.13 3.54
N ARG A 507 -17.44 -4.05 2.93
CA ARG A 507 -18.17 -4.13 1.66
C ARG A 507 -17.27 -4.64 0.53
N ASP A 508 -16.09 -4.07 0.39
CA ASP A 508 -15.10 -4.52 -0.61
C ASP A 508 -14.74 -5.99 -0.41
N TYR A 509 -14.53 -6.40 0.84
CA TYR A 509 -14.30 -7.81 1.19
C TYR A 509 -15.44 -8.70 0.70
N LEU A 510 -16.71 -8.36 0.98
CA LEU A 510 -17.85 -9.21 0.57
C LEU A 510 -17.98 -9.28 -0.95
N VAL A 511 -17.78 -8.16 -1.67
CA VAL A 511 -17.80 -8.12 -3.14
C VAL A 511 -16.68 -8.99 -3.73
N GLU A 512 -15.48 -8.91 -3.18
CA GLU A 512 -14.36 -9.75 -3.62
C GLU A 512 -14.60 -11.24 -3.35
N ARG A 513 -15.58 -11.62 -2.53
CA ARG A 513 -15.85 -13.00 -2.11
C ARG A 513 -17.05 -13.64 -2.80
N VAL A 514 -17.66 -12.98 -3.77
CA VAL A 514 -18.61 -13.63 -4.68
C VAL A 514 -18.00 -13.81 -6.07
N ARG A 515 -18.67 -14.62 -6.89
CA ARG A 515 -18.27 -14.81 -8.29
C ARG A 515 -18.27 -13.49 -9.04
N HIS A 516 -17.40 -13.34 -10.03
CA HIS A 516 -17.22 -12.13 -10.82
C HIS A 516 -18.54 -11.63 -11.41
N ALA A 517 -19.37 -12.55 -11.92
CA ALA A 517 -20.70 -12.24 -12.46
C ALA A 517 -21.69 -11.68 -11.41
N ASP A 518 -21.53 -12.07 -10.14
CA ASP A 518 -22.42 -11.67 -9.04
C ASP A 518 -21.99 -10.34 -8.39
N ARG A 519 -20.72 -9.92 -8.57
CA ARG A 519 -20.14 -8.70 -7.96
C ARG A 519 -20.95 -7.43 -8.25
N PRO A 520 -21.41 -7.15 -9.49
CA PRO A 520 -22.18 -5.93 -9.75
C PRO A 520 -23.50 -5.93 -8.98
N ALA A 521 -24.19 -7.07 -8.89
CA ALA A 521 -25.45 -7.19 -8.18
C ALA A 521 -25.25 -7.06 -6.66
N LEU A 522 -24.22 -7.71 -6.12
CA LEU A 522 -23.89 -7.58 -4.70
C LEU A 522 -23.49 -6.15 -4.34
N ASN A 523 -22.65 -5.49 -5.14
CA ASN A 523 -22.22 -4.12 -4.86
C ASN A 523 -23.42 -3.15 -4.80
N ARG A 524 -24.42 -3.35 -5.67
CA ARG A 524 -25.69 -2.60 -5.65
C ARG A 524 -26.47 -2.88 -4.36
N TYR A 525 -26.63 -4.15 -4.00
CA TYR A 525 -27.26 -4.53 -2.74
C TYR A 525 -26.56 -3.90 -1.53
N LEU A 526 -25.23 -3.99 -1.43
CA LEU A 526 -24.45 -3.45 -0.32
C LEU A 526 -24.48 -1.92 -0.25
N THR A 527 -24.55 -1.24 -1.40
CA THR A 527 -24.74 0.23 -1.45
C THR A 527 -26.10 0.62 -0.87
N ARG A 528 -27.16 -0.13 -1.20
CA ARG A 528 -28.48 0.04 -0.59
C ARG A 528 -28.45 -0.23 0.90
N ILE A 529 -27.81 -1.31 1.35
CA ILE A 529 -27.67 -1.65 2.77
C ILE A 529 -26.95 -0.55 3.56
N ALA A 530 -25.94 0.10 2.97
CA ALA A 530 -25.26 1.23 3.60
C ALA A 530 -26.21 2.44 3.87
N SER A 531 -27.26 2.59 3.06
CA SER A 531 -28.29 3.63 3.25
C SER A 531 -29.50 3.15 4.06
N LEU A 532 -29.82 1.86 4.01
CA LEU A 532 -30.97 1.21 4.64
C LEU A 532 -30.53 -0.09 5.32
N PRO A 533 -29.84 -0.01 6.48
CA PRO A 533 -29.27 -1.19 7.15
C PRO A 533 -30.30 -2.27 7.53
N GLN A 534 -31.56 -1.87 7.71
CA GLN A 534 -32.69 -2.76 8.04
C GLN A 534 -33.06 -3.76 6.93
N GLU A 535 -32.57 -3.55 5.70
CA GLU A 535 -32.74 -4.49 4.58
C GLU A 535 -31.86 -5.75 4.75
N TRP A 536 -30.87 -5.71 5.65
CA TRP A 536 -30.13 -6.89 6.06
C TRP A 536 -30.89 -7.63 7.17
N SER A 537 -31.10 -8.93 7.02
CA SER A 537 -31.87 -9.73 7.96
C SER A 537 -31.17 -11.05 8.32
N ARG A 538 -31.76 -11.79 9.26
CA ARG A 538 -31.32 -13.16 9.60
C ARG A 538 -31.42 -14.14 8.41
N GLU A 539 -32.22 -13.83 7.40
CA GLU A 539 -32.48 -14.66 6.22
C GLU A 539 -31.63 -14.25 5.00
N THR A 540 -30.91 -13.13 5.09
CA THR A 540 -30.03 -12.63 4.01
C THR A 540 -28.92 -13.62 3.67
N ILE A 541 -28.39 -14.36 4.65
CA ILE A 541 -27.45 -15.45 4.42
C ILE A 541 -28.19 -16.77 4.40
N THR A 542 -28.17 -17.44 3.26
CA THR A 542 -28.72 -18.79 3.08
C THR A 542 -27.63 -19.83 3.24
N LEU A 543 -27.93 -20.88 4.00
CA LEU A 543 -27.06 -22.03 4.20
C LEU A 543 -27.42 -23.13 3.19
N HIS A 544 -26.41 -23.69 2.53
CA HIS A 544 -26.54 -24.83 1.64
C HIS A 544 -25.74 -26.01 2.21
N PRO A 545 -26.35 -26.88 3.03
CA PRO A 545 -25.68 -28.05 3.62
C PRO A 545 -25.08 -28.95 2.54
N GLN A 546 -23.88 -29.46 2.80
CA GLN A 546 -23.14 -30.36 1.92
C GLN A 546 -23.10 -31.77 2.52
N ASP A 547 -23.13 -32.78 1.66
CA ASP A 547 -23.01 -34.18 2.03
C ASP A 547 -21.52 -34.53 2.19
N ILE A 548 -20.98 -34.31 3.38
CA ILE A 548 -19.55 -34.44 3.71
C ILE A 548 -19.40 -35.30 4.96
N ASP A 549 -18.62 -36.37 4.86
CA ASP A 549 -18.50 -37.42 5.89
C ASP A 549 -17.18 -37.40 6.67
N GLY A 550 -16.25 -36.48 6.35
CA GLY A 550 -14.95 -36.41 7.04
C GLY A 550 -14.11 -35.19 6.69
N TRP A 551 -13.06 -34.94 7.48
CA TRP A 551 -12.20 -33.75 7.35
C TRP A 551 -11.52 -33.65 5.99
N GLN A 552 -11.04 -34.77 5.46
CA GLN A 552 -10.39 -34.79 4.16
C GLN A 552 -11.33 -34.29 3.04
N GLN A 553 -12.61 -34.67 3.11
CA GLN A 553 -13.63 -34.19 2.17
C GLN A 553 -13.94 -32.70 2.37
N VAL A 554 -13.91 -32.18 3.61
CA VAL A 554 -14.01 -30.73 3.88
C VAL A 554 -12.92 -29.96 3.16
N ILE A 555 -11.66 -30.37 3.36
CA ILE A 555 -10.52 -29.68 2.75
C ILE A 555 -10.56 -29.82 1.24
N GLN A 556 -10.94 -30.98 0.70
CA GLN A 556 -11.12 -31.16 -0.74
C GLN A 556 -12.19 -30.22 -1.30
N HIS A 557 -13.37 -30.18 -0.68
CA HIS A 557 -14.46 -29.31 -1.11
C HIS A 557 -14.07 -27.83 -1.03
N TRP A 558 -13.37 -27.43 0.05
CA TRP A 558 -12.87 -26.05 0.17
C TRP A 558 -11.78 -25.74 -0.86
N THR A 559 -10.93 -26.72 -1.22
CA THR A 559 -9.95 -26.61 -2.31
C THR A 559 -10.65 -26.36 -3.64
N GLU A 560 -11.77 -27.05 -3.92
CA GLU A 560 -12.56 -26.84 -5.14
C GLU A 560 -13.14 -25.42 -5.20
N LEU A 561 -13.67 -24.90 -4.08
CA LEU A 561 -14.14 -23.52 -3.99
C LEU A 561 -13.01 -22.52 -4.19
N ARG A 562 -11.82 -22.80 -3.65
CA ARG A 562 -10.65 -21.95 -3.81
C ARG A 562 -10.15 -21.93 -5.25
N VAL A 563 -10.12 -23.09 -5.93
CA VAL A 563 -9.80 -23.17 -7.36
C VAL A 563 -10.85 -22.44 -8.19
N MET A 564 -12.15 -22.65 -7.92
CA MET A 564 -13.23 -21.91 -8.58
C MET A 564 -13.01 -20.41 -8.45
N LYS A 565 -12.66 -19.93 -7.25
CA LYS A 565 -12.35 -18.53 -7.01
C LYS A 565 -11.16 -18.03 -7.82
N ILE A 566 -10.05 -18.76 -7.80
CA ILE A 566 -8.83 -18.40 -8.55
C ILE A 566 -9.15 -18.26 -10.04
N LEU A 567 -9.94 -19.18 -10.61
CA LEU A 567 -10.32 -19.16 -12.02
C LEU A 567 -11.35 -18.08 -12.33
N ASP A 568 -12.32 -17.84 -11.45
CA ASP A 568 -13.31 -16.78 -11.58
C ASP A 568 -12.69 -15.37 -11.47
N ASP A 569 -11.64 -15.21 -10.66
CA ASP A 569 -10.85 -13.99 -10.57
C ASP A 569 -10.10 -13.68 -11.90
N LEU A 570 -9.88 -14.69 -12.77
CA LEU A 570 -9.32 -14.48 -14.11
C LEU A 570 -10.30 -13.82 -15.08
N GLU A 571 -11.62 -13.88 -14.83
CA GLU A 571 -12.62 -13.26 -15.72
C GLU A 571 -12.42 -11.75 -15.87
N GLU A 572 -11.83 -11.11 -14.86
CA GLU A 572 -11.52 -9.68 -14.90
C GLU A 572 -10.30 -9.36 -15.80
N ILE A 573 -9.46 -10.32 -16.17
CA ILE A 573 -8.34 -10.10 -17.13
C ILE A 573 -8.52 -10.86 -18.44
N ARG A 574 -9.56 -11.70 -18.55
CA ARG A 574 -9.81 -12.51 -19.73
C ARG A 574 -10.10 -11.59 -20.92
N PRO A 575 -9.36 -11.71 -22.05
CA PRO A 575 -9.69 -10.97 -23.26
C PRO A 575 -11.11 -11.29 -23.72
N VAL A 576 -11.94 -10.26 -23.89
CA VAL A 576 -13.32 -10.42 -24.36
C VAL A 576 -13.30 -10.93 -25.80
N VAL A 577 -14.00 -12.03 -26.08
CA VAL A 577 -14.20 -12.53 -27.45
C VAL A 577 -15.47 -11.90 -28.01
N PRO A 578 -15.37 -10.95 -28.96
CA PRO A 578 -16.54 -10.31 -29.55
C PRO A 578 -17.34 -11.29 -30.42
N ALA A 579 -18.66 -11.11 -30.49
CA ALA A 579 -19.55 -11.93 -31.31
C ALA A 579 -19.35 -11.70 -32.82
N ARG A 580 -18.97 -10.49 -33.23
CA ARG A 580 -18.57 -10.13 -34.61
C ARG A 580 -17.13 -9.58 -34.59
N PRO A 581 -16.11 -10.44 -34.53
CA PRO A 581 -14.72 -9.99 -34.44
C PRO A 581 -14.31 -9.22 -35.71
N ASP A 582 -13.72 -8.04 -35.51
CA ASP A 582 -13.10 -7.25 -36.59
C ASP A 582 -11.70 -6.81 -36.13
N GLY A 583 -10.67 -7.43 -36.69
CA GLY A 583 -9.28 -7.16 -36.31
C GLY A 583 -8.84 -5.71 -36.53
N THR A 584 -9.51 -4.94 -37.40
CA THR A 584 -9.21 -3.51 -37.58
C THR A 584 -9.78 -2.69 -36.42
N LEU A 585 -11.00 -3.00 -35.99
CA LEU A 585 -11.64 -2.33 -34.86
C LEU A 585 -10.92 -2.67 -33.55
N GLN A 586 -10.56 -3.95 -33.36
CA GLN A 586 -9.84 -4.39 -32.16
C GLN A 586 -8.49 -3.69 -32.01
N ARG A 587 -7.68 -3.62 -33.08
CA ARG A 587 -6.41 -2.87 -33.04
C ARG A 587 -6.61 -1.41 -32.65
N ARG A 588 -7.68 -0.76 -33.12
CA ARG A 588 -7.96 0.62 -32.74
C ARG A 588 -8.38 0.74 -31.28
N VAL A 589 -9.09 -0.23 -30.73
CA VAL A 589 -9.39 -0.30 -29.28
C VAL A 589 -8.10 -0.41 -28.48
N ASP A 590 -7.22 -1.35 -28.85
CA ASP A 590 -5.93 -1.56 -28.18
C ASP A 590 -5.04 -0.30 -28.25
N ASP A 591 -5.06 0.40 -29.40
CA ASP A 591 -4.40 1.70 -29.58
C ASP A 591 -4.95 2.77 -28.65
N ILE A 592 -6.28 2.88 -28.57
CA ILE A 592 -6.94 3.86 -27.70
C ILE A 592 -6.63 3.57 -26.24
N ASP A 593 -6.52 2.31 -25.83
CA ASP A 593 -6.19 1.92 -24.46
C ASP A 593 -4.78 2.38 -24.06
N HIS A 594 -3.82 2.33 -24.97
CA HIS A 594 -2.49 2.95 -24.78
C HIS A 594 -2.55 4.48 -24.75
N GLU A 595 -3.30 5.09 -25.67
CA GLU A 595 -3.45 6.55 -25.77
C GLU A 595 -4.12 7.12 -24.50
N LEU A 596 -5.17 6.47 -24.00
CA LEU A 596 -5.85 6.82 -22.75
C LEU A 596 -4.92 6.69 -21.54
N ARG A 597 -4.05 5.68 -21.49
CA ARG A 597 -3.07 5.53 -20.40
C ARG A 597 -2.14 6.73 -20.29
N VAL A 598 -1.50 7.08 -21.41
CA VAL A 598 -0.57 8.21 -21.49
C VAL A 598 -1.27 9.51 -21.08
N LEU A 599 -2.49 9.74 -21.59
CA LEU A 599 -3.26 10.93 -21.27
C LEU A 599 -3.76 10.98 -19.82
N MET A 600 -4.03 9.83 -19.21
CA MET A 600 -4.44 9.77 -17.81
C MET A 600 -3.28 10.18 -16.89
N THR A 601 -2.06 9.74 -17.18
CA THR A 601 -0.86 10.17 -16.45
C THR A 601 -0.67 11.69 -16.57
N ASP A 602 -0.84 12.24 -17.77
CA ASP A 602 -0.79 13.68 -18.01
C ASP A 602 -1.91 14.44 -17.29
N TYR A 603 -3.14 13.90 -17.28
CA TYR A 603 -4.28 14.50 -16.58
C TYR A 603 -4.06 14.51 -15.07
N GLN A 604 -3.56 13.43 -14.49
CA GLN A 604 -3.24 13.36 -13.06
C GLN A 604 -2.13 14.36 -12.66
N ALA A 605 -1.13 14.57 -13.52
CA ALA A 605 -0.09 15.56 -13.28
C ALA A 605 -0.60 17.00 -13.40
N ALA A 606 -1.53 17.25 -14.33
CA ALA A 606 -2.10 18.58 -14.58
C ALA A 606 -3.24 18.95 -13.61
N ALA A 607 -4.07 17.99 -13.20
CA ALA A 607 -5.20 18.18 -12.29
C ALA A 607 -4.71 18.21 -10.84
N GLN A 608 -4.15 19.35 -10.40
CA GLN A 608 -3.62 19.55 -9.04
C GLN A 608 -4.70 19.77 -7.96
N VAL A 609 -5.98 19.48 -8.23
CA VAL A 609 -7.05 19.74 -7.26
C VAL A 609 -7.20 18.54 -6.32
N PRO A 610 -7.00 18.69 -4.99
CA PRO A 610 -7.22 17.59 -4.04
C PRO A 610 -8.69 17.17 -4.01
N THR A 611 -8.99 15.95 -3.54
CA THR A 611 -10.39 15.58 -3.27
C THR A 611 -10.98 16.47 -2.17
N PHE A 612 -12.31 16.60 -2.12
CA PHE A 612 -12.96 17.41 -1.08
C PHE A 612 -12.56 16.99 0.34
N MET A 613 -12.40 15.69 0.61
CA MET A 613 -11.99 15.20 1.92
C MET A 613 -10.52 15.52 2.24
N ALA A 614 -9.63 15.48 1.24
CA ALA A 614 -8.24 15.92 1.43
C ALA A 614 -8.16 17.43 1.68
N TYR A 615 -8.92 18.23 0.92
CA TYR A 615 -9.06 19.67 1.17
C TYR A 615 -9.64 19.96 2.57
N ALA A 616 -10.69 19.25 2.96
CA ALA A 616 -11.31 19.37 4.27
C ALA A 616 -10.31 19.01 5.38
N ARG A 617 -9.57 17.92 5.24
CA ARG A 617 -8.53 17.51 6.20
C ARG A 617 -7.52 18.62 6.39
N ASP A 618 -6.99 19.18 5.30
CA ASP A 618 -5.96 20.21 5.35
C ASP A 618 -6.50 21.48 6.04
N ARG A 619 -7.71 21.94 5.69
CA ARG A 619 -8.34 23.12 6.30
C ARG A 619 -8.75 22.91 7.75
N VAL A 620 -9.28 21.75 8.10
CA VAL A 620 -9.66 21.42 9.48
C VAL A 620 -8.42 21.31 10.34
N SER A 621 -7.38 20.62 9.87
CA SER A 621 -6.07 20.55 10.52
C SER A 621 -5.51 21.96 10.72
N GLU A 622 -5.48 22.79 9.68
CA GLU A 622 -5.03 24.19 9.78
C GLU A 622 -5.82 25.00 10.82
N ARG A 623 -7.14 24.79 10.90
CA ARG A 623 -8.01 25.50 11.85
C ARG A 623 -7.78 25.08 13.30
N ILE A 624 -7.83 23.78 13.59
CA ILE A 624 -7.68 23.28 14.97
C ILE A 624 -6.30 23.59 15.53
N ASN A 625 -5.29 23.66 14.66
CA ASN A 625 -3.94 24.07 15.02
C ASN A 625 -3.79 25.57 15.31
N ARG A 626 -4.78 26.41 14.97
CA ARG A 626 -4.81 27.85 15.29
C ARG A 626 -5.58 28.18 16.56
N PHE A 627 -6.23 27.20 17.21
CA PHE A 627 -6.94 27.47 18.45
C PHE A 627 -5.98 27.83 19.59
N PRO A 628 -6.35 28.81 20.44
CA PRO A 628 -5.50 29.27 21.52
C PRO A 628 -5.26 28.16 22.55
N GLY A 629 -4.08 28.14 23.16
CA GLY A 629 -3.68 27.12 24.13
C GLY A 629 -3.03 25.87 23.52
N LYS A 630 -2.85 25.83 22.19
CA LYS A 630 -2.10 24.77 21.50
C LYS A 630 -0.67 24.67 22.03
N LYS A 631 -0.26 23.46 22.42
CA LYS A 631 1.13 23.08 22.70
C LYS A 631 1.83 22.58 21.42
N GLU A 632 3.13 22.29 21.48
CA GLU A 632 3.94 21.91 20.31
C GLU A 632 3.39 20.70 19.51
N GLY A 633 3.66 20.67 18.20
CA GLY A 633 3.24 19.60 17.28
C GLY A 633 2.04 19.99 16.41
N TRP A 634 1.97 19.50 15.17
CA TRP A 634 0.80 19.70 14.31
C TRP A 634 -0.20 18.56 14.49
N ILE A 635 -1.49 18.91 14.58
CA ILE A 635 -2.59 17.96 14.75
C ILE A 635 -3.28 17.76 13.42
N ASP A 636 -3.17 16.57 12.85
CA ASP A 636 -4.00 16.16 11.71
C ASP A 636 -5.41 15.83 12.20
N ALA A 637 -6.40 16.47 11.60
CA ALA A 637 -7.81 16.25 11.88
C ALA A 637 -8.27 14.79 11.67
N ASP A 638 -7.63 14.02 10.78
CA ASP A 638 -7.95 12.61 10.59
C ASP A 638 -7.46 11.69 11.73
N THR A 639 -6.51 12.18 12.53
CA THR A 639 -6.02 11.48 13.72
C THR A 639 -6.82 11.80 14.99
N VAL A 640 -7.78 12.73 14.91
CA VAL A 640 -8.71 13.05 15.99
C VAL A 640 -10.02 12.30 15.76
N LEU A 641 -10.30 11.29 16.59
CA LEU A 641 -11.59 10.61 16.59
C LEU A 641 -12.59 11.35 17.46
N VAL A 642 -13.77 11.53 16.89
CA VAL A 642 -14.96 12.03 17.56
C VAL A 642 -15.88 10.83 17.79
N GLU A 643 -16.16 10.55 19.06
CA GLU A 643 -17.18 9.60 19.45
C GLU A 643 -18.52 10.34 19.61
N LEU A 644 -19.50 9.91 18.83
CA LEU A 644 -20.89 10.36 18.88
C LEU A 644 -21.74 9.34 19.68
N GLU A 645 -23.03 9.62 19.88
CA GLU A 645 -23.94 8.67 20.53
C GLU A 645 -23.97 7.29 19.82
N HIS A 646 -24.22 6.22 20.59
CA HIS A 646 -24.21 4.81 20.15
C HIS A 646 -22.84 4.23 19.75
N GLY A 647 -21.74 4.89 20.13
CA GLY A 647 -20.38 4.38 19.90
C GLY A 647 -19.87 4.56 18.47
N VAL A 648 -20.56 5.39 17.66
CA VAL A 648 -20.11 5.74 16.31
C VAL A 648 -18.87 6.63 16.42
N ARG A 649 -17.75 6.16 15.87
CA ARG A 649 -16.46 6.87 15.88
C ARG A 649 -16.09 7.29 14.46
N GLN A 650 -15.92 8.59 14.26
CA GLN A 650 -15.52 9.17 12.97
C GLN A 650 -14.32 10.11 13.16
N SER A 651 -13.58 10.41 12.10
CA SER A 651 -12.51 11.41 12.18
C SER A 651 -13.09 12.82 12.31
N LEU A 652 -12.31 13.75 12.86
CA LEU A 652 -12.75 15.14 13.00
C LEU A 652 -12.95 15.79 11.63
N THR A 653 -12.16 15.42 10.62
CA THR A 653 -12.40 15.84 9.24
C THR A 653 -13.79 15.42 8.78
N GLN A 654 -14.15 14.16 8.99
CA GLN A 654 -15.46 13.64 8.60
C GLN A 654 -16.58 14.42 9.29
N VAL A 655 -16.48 14.61 10.61
CA VAL A 655 -17.51 15.31 11.40
C VAL A 655 -17.64 16.79 11.02
N VAL A 656 -16.54 17.49 10.75
CA VAL A 656 -16.61 18.90 10.31
C VAL A 656 -17.13 18.99 8.87
N ALA A 657 -16.76 18.05 8.01
CA ALA A 657 -17.19 18.02 6.63
C ALA A 657 -18.69 17.69 6.52
N SER A 658 -19.16 16.60 7.13
CA SER A 658 -20.55 16.14 7.03
C SER A 658 -21.51 16.74 8.06
N GLY A 659 -21.00 17.39 9.10
CA GLY A 659 -21.78 17.76 10.27
C GLY A 659 -22.12 16.55 11.15
N TYR A 660 -22.96 16.78 12.16
CA TYR A 660 -23.46 15.77 13.10
C TYR A 660 -24.98 15.93 13.29
N PRO A 661 -25.70 14.91 13.81
CA PRO A 661 -27.16 14.95 13.98
C PRO A 661 -27.62 16.17 14.79
N ALA A 662 -28.70 16.83 14.36
CA ALA A 662 -29.13 18.10 14.94
C ALA A 662 -29.58 18.00 16.42
N ASP A 663 -29.99 16.82 16.83
CA ASP A 663 -30.40 16.42 18.18
C ASP A 663 -29.22 16.03 19.09
N PHE A 664 -28.04 15.78 18.53
CA PHE A 664 -26.84 15.45 19.30
C PHE A 664 -26.22 16.71 19.93
N ASN A 665 -26.11 16.73 21.26
CA ASN A 665 -25.45 17.81 21.96
C ASN A 665 -23.93 17.60 22.01
N PHE A 666 -23.27 18.02 20.92
CA PHE A 666 -21.83 17.90 20.73
C PHE A 666 -21.00 18.49 21.88
N ARG A 667 -21.44 19.62 22.45
CA ARG A 667 -20.69 20.30 23.50
C ARG A 667 -20.50 19.42 24.73
N ASP A 668 -21.56 18.72 25.11
CA ASP A 668 -21.63 18.03 26.38
C ASP A 668 -21.26 16.55 26.26
N PHE A 669 -21.45 15.93 25.08
CA PHE A 669 -21.33 14.48 24.92
C PHE A 669 -20.27 14.02 23.91
N ALA A 670 -19.74 14.88 23.04
CA ALA A 670 -18.70 14.46 22.10
C ALA A 670 -17.41 14.12 22.88
N ARG A 671 -16.82 12.95 22.59
CA ARG A 671 -15.51 12.60 23.13
C ARG A 671 -14.47 12.68 22.04
N LEU A 672 -13.48 13.53 22.23
CA LEU A 672 -12.32 13.65 21.35
C LEU A 672 -11.21 12.73 21.86
N THR A 673 -10.69 11.89 20.98
CA THR A 673 -9.56 11.01 21.28
C THR A 673 -8.56 11.04 20.14
N SER A 674 -7.27 11.06 20.44
CA SER A 674 -6.24 10.97 19.40
C SER A 674 -5.92 9.50 19.13
N THR A 675 -5.87 9.11 17.86
CA THR A 675 -5.43 7.77 17.43
C THR A 675 -3.93 7.57 17.54
N VAL A 676 -3.18 8.67 17.67
CA VAL A 676 -1.71 8.68 17.72
C VAL A 676 -1.16 9.27 19.03
N GLY A 677 -2.03 9.59 19.99
CA GLY A 677 -1.64 10.07 21.33
C GLY A 677 -1.29 11.55 21.43
N GLN A 678 -1.72 12.39 20.48
CA GLN A 678 -1.55 13.85 20.53
C GLN A 678 -2.31 14.47 21.71
N ASP A 679 -1.77 15.57 22.26
CA ASP A 679 -2.46 16.40 23.24
C ASP A 679 -3.58 17.20 22.55
N LEU A 680 -4.83 16.85 22.86
CA LEU A 680 -6.03 17.53 22.37
C LEU A 680 -6.62 18.50 23.42
N SER A 681 -5.94 18.74 24.55
CA SER A 681 -6.51 19.48 25.69
C SER A 681 -6.89 20.93 25.39
N HIS A 682 -6.27 21.57 24.39
CA HIS A 682 -6.67 22.91 23.93
C HIS A 682 -7.92 22.90 23.03
N LEU A 683 -8.30 21.73 22.52
CA LEU A 683 -9.52 21.54 21.73
C LEU A 683 -10.72 21.35 22.66
N SER A 684 -11.42 22.44 22.95
CA SER A 684 -12.70 22.35 23.65
C SER A 684 -13.83 21.94 22.70
N ASN A 685 -14.72 21.06 23.16
CA ASN A 685 -15.93 20.67 22.41
C ASN A 685 -16.76 21.89 21.99
N ARG A 686 -16.78 22.96 22.79
CA ARG A 686 -17.46 24.22 22.46
C ARG A 686 -16.82 24.95 21.28
N ALA A 687 -15.50 25.00 21.21
CA ALA A 687 -14.78 25.64 20.10
C ALA A 687 -14.92 24.81 18.81
N ILE A 688 -14.86 23.48 18.92
CA ILE A 688 -15.07 22.58 17.79
C ILE A 688 -16.52 22.65 17.29
N ASP A 689 -17.52 22.60 18.17
CA ASP A 689 -18.94 22.78 17.81
C ASP A 689 -19.16 24.11 17.07
N GLY A 690 -18.62 25.21 17.61
CA GLY A 690 -18.68 26.53 16.98
C GLY A 690 -18.00 26.54 15.61
N TYR A 691 -16.89 25.81 15.44
CA TYR A 691 -16.23 25.69 14.14
C TYR A 691 -17.04 24.83 13.17
N ILE A 692 -17.54 23.65 13.56
CA ILE A 692 -18.36 22.78 12.70
C ILE A 692 -19.52 23.58 12.11
N ARG A 693 -20.21 24.38 12.93
CA ARG A 693 -21.34 25.22 12.50
C ARG A 693 -20.94 26.40 11.59
N ALA A 694 -19.69 26.85 11.66
CA ALA A 694 -19.18 28.00 10.90
C ALA A 694 -18.27 27.61 9.72
N ALA A 695 -17.91 26.33 9.60
CA ALA A 695 -16.94 25.84 8.64
C ALA A 695 -17.52 25.89 7.22
N ARG A 696 -17.12 26.87 6.43
CA ARG A 696 -17.52 27.00 5.01
C ARG A 696 -16.60 26.17 4.10
N LEU A 697 -16.35 24.91 4.46
CA LEU A 697 -15.42 24.01 3.74
C LEU A 697 -15.86 23.79 2.29
N GLY A 698 -17.16 23.54 2.07
CA GLY A 698 -17.71 23.34 0.73
C GLY A 698 -17.51 24.55 -0.18
N GLU A 699 -17.69 25.77 0.34
CA GLU A 699 -17.52 26.99 -0.44
C GLU A 699 -16.06 27.28 -0.79
N GLY A 700 -15.15 27.14 0.19
CA GLY A 700 -13.72 27.31 -0.06
C GLY A 700 -13.18 26.29 -1.08
N TYR A 701 -13.70 25.06 -1.06
CA TYR A 701 -13.38 24.06 -2.07
C TYR A 701 -13.92 24.42 -3.46
N CYS A 702 -15.16 24.94 -3.52
CA CYS A 702 -15.76 25.44 -4.75
C CYS A 702 -14.91 26.58 -5.38
N ASP A 703 -14.30 27.43 -4.55
CA ASP A 703 -13.40 28.49 -5.03
C ASP A 703 -12.08 27.95 -5.58
N GLU A 704 -11.48 26.91 -4.98
CA GLU A 704 -10.28 26.26 -5.52
C GLU A 704 -10.54 25.56 -6.87
N ILE A 705 -11.69 24.91 -7.01
CA ILE A 705 -12.13 24.34 -8.29
C ILE A 705 -12.32 25.46 -9.33
N ARG A 706 -12.92 26.59 -8.94
CA ARG A 706 -13.11 27.73 -9.84
C ARG A 706 -11.78 28.28 -10.34
N LYS A 707 -10.77 28.44 -9.48
CA LYS A 707 -9.42 28.86 -9.90
C LYS A 707 -8.78 27.86 -10.86
N SER A 708 -8.93 26.56 -10.60
CA SER A 708 -8.22 25.52 -11.36
C SER A 708 -8.85 25.24 -12.73
N TYR A 709 -10.18 25.37 -12.85
CA TYR A 709 -10.92 24.99 -14.07
C TYR A 709 -11.61 26.17 -14.78
N LEU A 710 -11.88 27.28 -14.10
CA LEU A 710 -12.74 28.37 -14.58
C LEU A 710 -12.12 29.77 -14.48
N ASP A 711 -10.82 29.90 -14.21
CA ASP A 711 -10.15 31.21 -14.12
C ASP A 711 -10.30 31.96 -15.46
N PRO A 712 -10.95 33.14 -15.48
CA PRO A 712 -11.18 33.91 -16.70
C PRO A 712 -9.93 34.59 -17.28
N ASP A 713 -8.85 34.74 -16.48
CA ASP A 713 -7.58 35.35 -16.94
C ASP A 713 -6.59 34.30 -17.49
N ALA A 714 -6.86 33.00 -17.25
CA ALA A 714 -6.19 31.91 -17.95
C ALA A 714 -6.80 31.76 -19.33
N ASP A 715 -5.95 31.58 -20.36
CA ASP A 715 -6.38 31.33 -21.74
C ASP A 715 -7.51 30.29 -21.77
N ALA A 716 -8.43 30.40 -22.73
CA ALA A 716 -9.64 29.57 -22.80
C ALA A 716 -9.39 28.03 -22.84
N GLN A 717 -8.13 27.59 -22.78
CA GLN A 717 -7.57 26.25 -22.84
C GLN A 717 -6.74 25.93 -21.57
N SER A 718 -7.37 25.77 -20.40
CA SER A 718 -6.64 25.20 -19.27
C SER A 718 -6.28 23.73 -19.59
N ARG A 719 -5.00 23.36 -19.41
CA ARG A 719 -4.48 22.03 -19.73
C ARG A 719 -5.32 20.86 -19.18
N PRO A 720 -5.88 20.92 -17.94
CA PRO A 720 -6.79 19.88 -17.45
C PRO A 720 -8.09 19.74 -18.27
N LEU A 721 -8.67 20.83 -18.76
CA LEU A 721 -9.87 20.80 -19.59
C LEU A 721 -9.59 20.22 -20.98
N GLU A 722 -8.42 20.54 -21.55
CA GLU A 722 -7.97 19.99 -22.83
C GLU A 722 -7.74 18.48 -22.74
N LEU A 723 -7.02 18.03 -21.70
CA LEU A 723 -6.81 16.60 -21.43
C LEU A 723 -8.13 15.87 -21.17
N HIS A 724 -9.05 16.46 -20.40
CA HIS A 724 -10.38 15.89 -20.19
C HIS A 724 -11.17 15.73 -21.50
N ARG A 725 -11.11 16.73 -22.41
CA ARG A 725 -11.73 16.63 -23.74
C ARG A 725 -11.19 15.41 -24.50
N HIS A 726 -9.87 15.24 -24.52
CA HIS A 726 -9.25 14.11 -25.21
C HIS A 726 -9.68 12.78 -24.60
N ILE A 727 -9.59 12.64 -23.28
CA ILE A 727 -9.91 11.41 -22.57
C ILE A 727 -11.39 11.02 -22.78
N THR A 728 -12.34 11.94 -22.58
CA THR A 728 -13.77 11.67 -22.79
C THR A 728 -14.06 11.27 -24.23
N GLY A 729 -13.47 11.98 -25.19
CA GLY A 729 -13.62 11.68 -26.60
C GLY A 729 -13.13 10.28 -26.99
N MET A 730 -11.93 9.92 -26.53
CA MET A 730 -11.36 8.60 -26.77
C MET A 730 -12.10 7.48 -26.04
N LYS A 731 -12.62 7.72 -24.84
CA LYS A 731 -13.45 6.74 -24.14
C LYS A 731 -14.73 6.45 -24.93
N ILE A 732 -15.46 7.48 -25.37
CA ILE A 732 -16.65 7.30 -26.23
C ILE A 732 -16.28 6.54 -27.51
N GLN A 733 -15.17 6.92 -28.16
CA GLN A 733 -14.68 6.25 -29.37
C GLN A 733 -14.42 4.76 -29.10
N ARG A 734 -13.69 4.44 -28.04
CA ARG A 734 -13.36 3.07 -27.62
C ARG A 734 -14.62 2.24 -27.41
N ASP A 735 -15.54 2.75 -26.61
CA ASP A 735 -16.76 2.03 -26.23
C ASP A 735 -17.67 1.78 -27.45
N CYS A 736 -17.76 2.75 -28.38
CA CYS A 736 -18.44 2.56 -29.66
C CYS A 736 -17.78 1.46 -30.52
N LEU A 737 -16.45 1.41 -30.57
CA LEU A 737 -15.71 0.37 -31.31
C LEU A 737 -15.92 -1.03 -30.70
N VAL A 738 -15.98 -1.13 -29.37
CA VAL A 738 -16.33 -2.37 -28.68
C VAL A 738 -17.75 -2.81 -29.04
N GLU A 739 -18.71 -1.89 -29.06
CA GLU A 739 -20.10 -2.20 -29.42
C GLU A 739 -20.31 -2.53 -30.90
N LEU A 740 -19.52 -1.96 -31.81
CA LEU A 740 -19.53 -2.35 -33.22
C LEU A 740 -19.13 -3.83 -33.41
N GLN A 741 -18.29 -4.37 -32.52
CA GLN A 741 -17.87 -5.76 -32.52
C GLN A 741 -18.83 -6.69 -31.74
N SER A 742 -19.78 -6.12 -30.97
CA SER A 742 -20.70 -6.91 -30.14
C SER A 742 -21.81 -7.62 -30.95
N GLY A 743 -22.03 -7.18 -32.20
CA GLY A 743 -23.08 -7.71 -33.07
C GLY A 743 -24.50 -7.27 -32.70
N ARG A 744 -24.67 -6.37 -31.73
CA ARG A 744 -25.98 -5.87 -31.26
C ARG A 744 -26.52 -4.67 -32.05
N LEU A 745 -25.66 -3.95 -32.75
CA LEU A 745 -26.06 -2.80 -33.57
C LEU A 745 -26.65 -3.26 -34.91
N SER A 746 -27.67 -2.56 -35.40
CA SER A 746 -28.18 -2.77 -36.76
C SER A 746 -27.13 -2.34 -37.80
N ASP A 747 -27.14 -2.97 -38.97
CA ASP A 747 -26.18 -2.68 -40.03
C ASP A 747 -26.21 -1.19 -40.41
N ALA A 748 -27.39 -0.58 -40.46
CA ALA A 748 -27.56 0.85 -40.71
C ALA A 748 -26.85 1.73 -39.67
N HIS A 749 -26.90 1.38 -38.37
CA HIS A 749 -26.16 2.13 -37.33
C HIS A 749 -24.65 1.86 -37.41
N ALA A 750 -24.25 0.62 -37.70
CA ALA A 750 -22.86 0.25 -37.82
C ALA A 750 -22.16 0.94 -39.00
N ASP A 751 -22.84 1.06 -40.15
CA ASP A 751 -22.31 1.62 -41.39
C ASP A 751 -21.89 3.09 -41.27
N TRP A 752 -22.65 3.92 -40.54
CA TRP A 752 -22.28 5.32 -40.33
C TRP A 752 -21.37 5.51 -39.11
N LEU A 753 -21.53 4.71 -38.05
CA LEU A 753 -20.76 4.90 -36.81
C LEU A 753 -19.30 4.49 -36.98
N LYS A 754 -19.05 3.40 -37.72
CA LYS A 754 -17.69 2.88 -37.99
C LYS A 754 -16.74 3.94 -38.59
N PRO A 755 -17.05 4.61 -39.71
CA PRO A 755 -16.16 5.62 -40.27
C PRO A 755 -15.96 6.84 -39.35
N VAL A 756 -17.00 7.24 -38.60
CA VAL A 756 -16.93 8.36 -37.65
C VAL A 756 -16.00 8.03 -36.47
N CYS A 757 -16.14 6.83 -35.89
CA CYS A 757 -15.23 6.33 -34.86
C CYS A 757 -13.79 6.21 -35.37
N MET A 758 -13.55 5.75 -36.59
CA MET A 758 -12.19 5.63 -37.13
C MET A 758 -11.55 7.00 -37.46
N ALA A 759 -12.36 8.02 -37.76
CA ALA A 759 -11.90 9.36 -38.10
C ALA A 759 -11.80 10.33 -36.90
N PHE A 760 -12.12 9.89 -35.67
CA PHE A 760 -12.16 10.75 -34.46
C PHE A 760 -10.95 11.68 -34.28
N HIS A 761 -9.74 11.16 -34.57
CA HIS A 761 -8.48 11.88 -34.46
C HIS A 761 -8.37 13.13 -35.37
N ARG A 762 -9.22 13.27 -36.40
CA ARG A 762 -9.26 14.42 -37.31
C ARG A 762 -10.16 15.56 -36.82
N GLY A 763 -10.73 15.42 -35.62
CA GLY A 763 -11.34 16.51 -34.88
C GLY A 763 -12.85 16.71 -35.06
N SER A 764 -13.53 15.94 -35.91
CA SER A 764 -14.95 16.17 -36.25
C SER A 764 -15.91 15.11 -35.70
N PHE A 765 -15.55 14.32 -34.67
CA PHE A 765 -16.52 13.35 -34.12
C PHE A 765 -17.82 14.03 -33.66
N VAL A 766 -17.72 15.25 -33.12
CA VAL A 766 -18.88 16.05 -32.69
C VAL A 766 -19.67 16.66 -33.86
N ASP A 767 -19.01 16.89 -34.99
CA ASP A 767 -19.65 17.46 -36.19
C ASP A 767 -20.29 16.36 -37.06
N ASP A 768 -19.61 15.22 -37.20
CA ASP A 768 -20.04 14.05 -37.98
C ASP A 768 -21.04 13.19 -37.20
N CYS A 769 -20.90 13.11 -35.88
CA CYS A 769 -21.89 12.58 -34.95
C CYS A 769 -22.43 13.74 -34.11
N LYS A 770 -23.67 14.14 -34.34
CA LYS A 770 -24.35 15.22 -33.59
C LYS A 770 -24.52 14.79 -32.13
N LEU A 771 -23.45 14.97 -31.35
CA LEU A 771 -23.37 14.53 -29.98
C LEU A 771 -24.14 15.48 -29.08
N ALA A 772 -25.02 14.93 -28.25
CA ALA A 772 -25.83 15.70 -27.31
C ALA A 772 -25.73 15.13 -25.90
N MET A 773 -25.81 16.00 -24.90
CA MET A 773 -25.89 15.57 -23.51
C MET A 773 -27.27 14.98 -23.22
N LEU A 774 -27.32 13.80 -22.60
CA LEU A 774 -28.55 13.10 -22.26
C LEU A 774 -29.27 13.76 -21.08
N LYS A 775 -30.59 13.83 -21.20
CA LYS A 775 -31.52 14.19 -20.13
C LYS A 775 -32.63 13.16 -20.06
N ILE A 776 -32.99 12.71 -18.86
CA ILE A 776 -34.07 11.74 -18.63
C ILE A 776 -35.10 12.36 -17.70
N ASN A 777 -36.34 12.51 -18.16
CA ASN A 777 -37.46 13.09 -17.38
C ASN A 777 -37.13 14.42 -16.68
N GLY A 778 -36.30 15.28 -17.28
CA GLY A 778 -35.89 16.52 -16.62
C GLY A 778 -34.54 16.47 -15.90
N ALA A 779 -34.05 15.27 -15.55
CA ALA A 779 -32.76 15.05 -14.90
C ALA A 779 -31.61 15.06 -15.91
N ALA A 780 -30.53 15.78 -15.63
CA ALA A 780 -29.31 15.70 -16.43
C ALA A 780 -28.51 14.44 -16.03
N VAL A 781 -28.06 13.66 -17.01
CA VAL A 781 -27.38 12.38 -16.76
C VAL A 781 -25.89 12.49 -17.03
N VAL A 782 -25.07 12.33 -15.97
CA VAL A 782 -23.61 12.23 -16.03
C VAL A 782 -23.21 11.04 -16.91
N GLY A 783 -22.26 11.22 -17.83
CA GLY A 783 -21.80 10.11 -18.66
C GLY A 783 -22.82 9.56 -19.65
N GLY A 784 -24.01 10.16 -19.72
CA GLY A 784 -25.06 9.83 -20.68
C GLY A 784 -25.01 10.79 -21.88
N TYR A 785 -24.96 10.23 -23.08
CA TYR A 785 -24.94 11.01 -24.31
C TYR A 785 -25.88 10.43 -25.36
N LEU A 786 -26.36 11.29 -26.26
CA LEU A 786 -27.15 10.93 -27.42
C LEU A 786 -26.28 11.09 -28.67
N LEU A 787 -26.18 10.04 -29.48
CA LEU A 787 -25.44 10.01 -30.73
C LEU A 787 -26.45 10.00 -31.89
N GLN A 788 -26.37 11.01 -32.74
CA GLN A 788 -27.28 11.19 -33.87
C GLN A 788 -26.50 11.42 -35.16
N SER A 789 -27.02 10.90 -36.26
CA SER A 789 -26.46 11.12 -37.60
C SER A 789 -27.54 11.55 -38.57
N PRO A 790 -27.27 12.48 -39.52
CA PRO A 790 -28.18 12.74 -40.63
C PRO A 790 -28.24 11.59 -41.64
N GLN A 791 -27.29 10.64 -41.60
CA GLN A 791 -27.15 9.55 -42.55
C GLN A 791 -27.98 8.31 -42.18
N ALA A 792 -28.43 8.19 -40.93
CA ALA A 792 -29.28 7.11 -40.44
C ALA A 792 -30.43 7.64 -39.60
N LYS A 793 -31.61 7.01 -39.72
CA LYS A 793 -32.75 7.31 -38.84
C LYS A 793 -32.56 6.57 -37.52
N GLY A 794 -32.70 7.28 -36.40
CA GLY A 794 -32.57 6.72 -35.06
C GLY A 794 -31.57 7.48 -34.21
N THR A 795 -31.79 7.52 -32.90
CA THR A 795 -30.83 8.06 -31.93
C THR A 795 -30.25 6.89 -31.15
N LEU A 796 -28.92 6.87 -30.98
CA LEU A 796 -28.27 5.95 -30.06
C LEU A 796 -28.08 6.62 -28.70
N VAL A 797 -28.37 5.89 -27.63
CA VAL A 797 -28.09 6.30 -26.25
C VAL A 797 -26.78 5.66 -25.85
N TYR A 798 -25.79 6.49 -25.53
CA TYR A 798 -24.51 6.07 -24.98
C TYR A 798 -24.50 6.29 -23.47
N LEU A 799 -24.09 5.26 -22.74
CA LEU A 799 -23.91 5.28 -21.29
C LEU A 799 -22.46 4.90 -21.00
N SER A 800 -21.70 5.81 -20.41
CA SER A 800 -20.35 5.52 -19.94
C SER A 800 -20.41 4.41 -18.89
N ASP A 801 -19.64 3.34 -19.10
CA ASP A 801 -19.57 2.19 -18.19
C ASP A 801 -20.95 1.60 -17.93
N GLY A 802 -21.73 1.53 -19.02
CA GLY A 802 -23.10 1.06 -18.98
C GLY A 802 -23.22 -0.37 -18.43
N PRO A 803 -24.40 -0.70 -17.87
CA PRO A 803 -24.61 -1.90 -17.08
C PRO A 803 -24.30 -3.17 -17.89
N GLY A 804 -23.52 -4.08 -17.29
CA GLY A 804 -23.16 -5.36 -17.91
C GLY A 804 -22.18 -5.22 -19.09
N GLY A 805 -21.40 -4.13 -19.15
CA GLY A 805 -20.44 -3.89 -20.23
C GLY A 805 -21.11 -3.52 -21.55
N ARG A 806 -22.35 -3.00 -21.49
CA ARG A 806 -23.10 -2.51 -22.64
C ARG A 806 -23.08 -0.98 -22.64
N TYR A 807 -22.50 -0.39 -23.68
CA TYR A 807 -22.27 1.06 -23.75
C TYR A 807 -23.24 1.78 -24.67
N LEU A 808 -23.78 1.11 -25.69
CA LEU A 808 -24.68 1.68 -26.69
C LEU A 808 -26.03 0.95 -26.73
N TYR A 809 -27.08 1.77 -26.85
CA TYR A 809 -28.46 1.33 -26.91
C TYR A 809 -29.17 2.05 -28.06
N THR A 810 -30.02 1.33 -28.79
CA THR A 810 -31.11 1.99 -29.51
C THR A 810 -32.12 2.53 -28.50
N VAL A 811 -33.00 3.45 -28.91
CA VAL A 811 -34.07 3.93 -28.01
C VAL A 811 -34.97 2.77 -27.60
N GLU A 812 -35.26 1.86 -28.53
CA GLU A 812 -36.06 0.67 -28.28
C GLU A 812 -35.41 -0.24 -27.22
N ASP A 813 -34.12 -0.55 -27.38
CA ASP A 813 -33.37 -1.41 -26.45
C ASP A 813 -33.24 -0.75 -25.07
N PHE A 814 -33.02 0.56 -25.03
CA PHE A 814 -32.94 1.31 -23.78
C PHE A 814 -34.25 1.24 -23.01
N VAL A 815 -35.38 1.41 -23.72
CA VAL A 815 -36.73 1.34 -23.14
C VAL A 815 -37.05 -0.07 -22.64
N GLU A 816 -36.65 -1.11 -23.38
CA GLU A 816 -36.80 -2.49 -22.96
C GLU A 816 -36.00 -2.78 -21.67
N GLN A 817 -34.76 -2.28 -21.60
CA GLN A 817 -33.89 -2.47 -20.44
C GLN A 817 -34.19 -1.54 -19.26
N TRP A 818 -35.04 -0.52 -19.42
CA TRP A 818 -35.36 0.46 -18.37
C TRP A 818 -35.88 -0.18 -17.07
N ARG A 819 -36.53 -1.35 -17.17
CA ARG A 819 -37.06 -2.08 -16.00
C ARG A 819 -36.03 -2.94 -15.30
N SER A 820 -34.82 -3.07 -15.85
CA SER A 820 -33.74 -3.80 -15.19
C SER A 820 -33.17 -2.97 -14.05
N ASP A 821 -32.91 -3.62 -12.90
CA ASP A 821 -32.28 -2.97 -11.75
C ASP A 821 -30.95 -2.33 -12.14
N ALA A 822 -30.17 -3.00 -12.99
CA ALA A 822 -28.86 -2.53 -13.42
C ALA A 822 -28.91 -1.18 -14.17
N LEU A 823 -29.90 -0.95 -15.05
CA LEU A 823 -30.02 0.33 -15.76
C LEU A 823 -30.57 1.43 -14.86
N GLN A 824 -31.54 1.14 -14.00
CA GLN A 824 -32.06 2.13 -13.05
C GLN A 824 -30.99 2.57 -12.06
N ASP A 825 -30.25 1.62 -11.48
CA ASP A 825 -29.16 1.90 -10.55
C ASP A 825 -28.06 2.72 -11.23
N TRP A 826 -27.72 2.40 -12.49
CA TRP A 826 -26.81 3.21 -13.27
C TRP A 826 -27.34 4.65 -13.41
N VAL A 827 -28.61 4.84 -13.76
CA VAL A 827 -29.19 6.20 -13.89
C VAL A 827 -29.15 6.93 -12.55
N TYR A 828 -29.55 6.30 -11.44
CA TYR A 828 -29.48 6.91 -10.11
C TYR A 828 -28.07 7.33 -9.71
N ALA A 829 -27.06 6.50 -10.01
CA ALA A 829 -25.65 6.82 -9.75
C ALA A 829 -25.12 7.99 -10.60
N HIS A 830 -25.81 8.30 -11.70
CA HIS A 830 -25.40 9.28 -12.71
C HIS A 830 -26.36 10.49 -12.80
N VAL A 831 -27.30 10.66 -11.87
CA VAL A 831 -28.09 11.89 -11.73
C VAL A 831 -27.75 12.59 -10.42
N SER A 832 -28.10 13.86 -10.32
CA SER A 832 -27.96 14.58 -9.04
C SER A 832 -29.00 14.08 -8.03
N ILE A 833 -28.67 14.13 -6.72
CA ILE A 833 -29.60 13.73 -5.64
C ILE A 833 -30.94 14.48 -5.74
N ASP A 834 -30.91 15.74 -6.18
CA ASP A 834 -32.12 16.57 -6.33
C ASP A 834 -32.97 16.11 -7.53
N ASP A 835 -32.32 15.61 -8.58
CA ASP A 835 -32.97 15.08 -9.78
C ASP A 835 -33.41 13.60 -9.60
N GLU A 836 -32.95 12.90 -8.57
CA GLU A 836 -33.40 11.52 -8.28
C GLU A 836 -34.91 11.45 -8.09
N LEU A 837 -35.54 12.51 -7.56
CA LEU A 837 -36.99 12.59 -7.42
C LEU A 837 -37.67 12.53 -8.80
N LEU A 838 -37.11 13.19 -9.81
CA LEU A 838 -37.65 13.18 -11.17
C LEU A 838 -37.57 11.78 -11.79
N ILE A 839 -36.49 11.06 -11.53
CA ILE A 839 -36.33 9.66 -11.98
C ILE A 839 -37.30 8.75 -11.21
N ARG A 840 -37.49 8.98 -9.91
CA ARG A 840 -38.45 8.24 -9.09
C ARG A 840 -39.89 8.45 -9.57
N GLU A 841 -40.27 9.69 -9.85
CA GLU A 841 -41.58 10.03 -10.42
C GLU A 841 -41.82 9.36 -11.77
N LEU A 842 -40.79 9.30 -12.64
CA LEU A 842 -40.87 8.55 -13.90
C LEU A 842 -41.13 7.07 -13.62
N ASN A 843 -40.35 6.47 -12.72
CA ASN A 843 -40.48 5.04 -12.38
C ASN A 843 -41.84 4.71 -11.75
N GLU A 844 -42.34 5.55 -10.85
CA GLU A 844 -43.68 5.41 -10.28
C GLU A 844 -44.78 5.55 -11.33
N SER A 845 -44.65 6.54 -12.24
CA SER A 845 -45.60 6.73 -13.34
C SER A 845 -45.63 5.54 -14.29
N VAL A 846 -44.46 4.99 -14.63
CA VAL A 846 -44.35 3.80 -15.49
C VAL A 846 -44.90 2.56 -14.79
N ARG A 847 -44.71 2.41 -13.48
CA ARG A 847 -45.24 1.28 -12.69
C ARG A 847 -46.77 1.33 -12.59
N ASN A 848 -47.35 2.53 -12.55
CA ASN A 848 -48.79 2.74 -12.44
C ASN A 848 -49.52 2.77 -13.79
N ASP A 849 -48.80 2.71 -14.92
CA ASP A 849 -49.41 2.65 -16.26
C ASP A 849 -50.01 1.24 -16.52
N ASP A 850 -51.20 1.20 -17.15
CA ASP A 850 -51.82 -0.07 -17.59
C ASP A 850 -51.16 -0.54 -18.90
N PHE A 851 -50.50 -1.70 -18.84
CA PHE A 851 -49.73 -2.28 -19.94
C PHE A 851 -50.58 -2.77 -21.12
N ALA A 852 -51.89 -2.95 -20.93
CA ALA A 852 -52.80 -3.34 -22.00
C ALA A 852 -53.24 -2.14 -22.87
N ASP A 853 -52.95 -0.91 -22.44
CA ASP A 853 -53.34 0.32 -23.12
C ASP A 853 -52.24 0.77 -24.10
N ALA A 854 -52.49 0.58 -25.40
CA ALA A 854 -51.57 0.94 -26.49
C ALA A 854 -51.51 2.47 -26.77
N SER A 855 -52.01 3.30 -25.86
CA SER A 855 -51.88 4.76 -25.98
C SER A 855 -50.41 5.18 -26.06
N GLU A 856 -50.08 6.05 -27.03
CA GLU A 856 -48.76 6.70 -27.15
C GLU A 856 -48.33 7.48 -25.90
N SER A 857 -49.21 7.61 -24.90
CA SER A 857 -49.00 8.35 -23.67
C SER A 857 -48.44 7.53 -22.48
N LYS A 858 -48.38 6.19 -22.54
CA LYS A 858 -48.09 5.30 -21.39
C LYS A 858 -46.92 4.32 -21.62
N GLY A 859 -46.46 3.67 -20.55
CA GLY A 859 -45.55 2.53 -20.57
C GLY A 859 -44.21 2.82 -21.28
N ASN A 860 -43.85 1.97 -22.24
CA ASN A 860 -42.61 2.10 -23.02
C ASN A 860 -42.51 3.44 -23.78
N ALA A 861 -43.64 3.95 -24.30
CA ALA A 861 -43.67 5.24 -25.00
C ALA A 861 -43.42 6.44 -24.08
N ARG A 862 -43.70 6.31 -22.76
CA ARG A 862 -43.37 7.33 -21.76
C ARG A 862 -41.87 7.41 -21.53
N ILE A 863 -41.20 6.25 -21.39
CA ILE A 863 -39.74 6.19 -21.22
C ILE A 863 -39.06 6.78 -22.46
N ALA A 864 -39.47 6.40 -23.66
CA ALA A 864 -38.92 6.94 -24.91
C ALA A 864 -39.01 8.47 -24.98
N ARG A 865 -40.16 9.06 -24.60
CA ARG A 865 -40.37 10.52 -24.57
C ARG A 865 -39.65 11.24 -23.42
N SER A 866 -39.25 10.51 -22.39
CA SER A 866 -38.46 11.06 -21.29
C SER A 866 -37.02 11.34 -21.70
N LEU A 867 -36.51 10.66 -22.74
CA LEU A 867 -35.19 10.89 -23.32
C LEU A 867 -35.18 12.21 -24.10
N GLN A 868 -34.35 13.14 -23.65
CA GLN A 868 -34.30 14.50 -24.16
C GLN A 868 -32.86 14.94 -24.39
N VAL A 869 -32.67 15.83 -25.36
CA VAL A 869 -31.41 16.55 -25.56
C VAL A 869 -31.36 17.70 -24.55
N LEU A 870 -30.36 17.70 -23.66
CA LEU A 870 -30.12 18.85 -22.78
C LEU A 870 -29.53 20.02 -23.58
N TYR A 871 -28.43 19.76 -24.29
CA TYR A 871 -27.83 20.65 -25.27
C TYR A 871 -26.95 19.85 -26.23
N ASN A 872 -26.79 20.36 -27.46
CA ASN A 872 -25.83 19.79 -28.42
C ASN A 872 -24.42 20.20 -28.01
N ILE A 873 -23.54 19.22 -27.89
CA ILE A 873 -22.14 19.45 -27.58
C ILE A 873 -21.48 19.95 -28.86
N ARG A 874 -20.75 21.07 -28.76
CA ARG A 874 -19.89 21.58 -29.84
C ARG A 874 -18.41 21.29 -29.56
N ASP A 875 -18.06 21.29 -28.27
CA ASP A 875 -16.74 20.95 -27.76
C ASP A 875 -16.91 20.30 -26.38
N LEU A 876 -16.29 19.14 -26.17
CA LEU A 876 -16.35 18.40 -24.91
C LEU A 876 -15.70 19.17 -23.74
N SER A 877 -14.72 20.05 -24.01
CA SER A 877 -14.10 20.91 -22.98
C SER A 877 -15.08 21.98 -22.46
N VAL A 878 -15.89 22.56 -23.35
CA VAL A 878 -16.92 23.56 -23.00
C VAL A 878 -18.07 22.91 -22.22
N ALA A 879 -18.41 21.66 -22.53
CA ALA A 879 -19.42 20.91 -21.80
C ALA A 879 -19.03 20.68 -20.32
N LEU A 880 -17.78 20.26 -20.05
CA LEU A 880 -17.28 20.14 -18.67
C LEU A 880 -17.26 21.49 -17.96
N ARG A 881 -16.79 22.55 -18.62
CA ARG A 881 -16.78 23.91 -18.06
C ARG A 881 -18.18 24.36 -17.63
N GLN A 882 -19.17 24.20 -18.50
CA GLN A 882 -20.58 24.56 -18.21
C GLN A 882 -21.15 23.71 -17.07
N ARG A 883 -20.75 22.45 -16.98
CA ARG A 883 -21.16 21.54 -15.91
C ARG A 883 -20.60 21.96 -14.55
N ILE A 884 -19.30 22.22 -14.48
CA ILE A 884 -18.65 22.74 -13.26
C ILE A 884 -19.29 24.08 -12.86
N GLN A 885 -19.54 24.98 -13.82
CA GLN A 885 -20.22 26.26 -13.56
C GLN A 885 -21.62 26.07 -12.98
N ARG A 886 -22.40 25.10 -13.49
CA ARG A 886 -23.74 24.79 -12.96
C ARG A 886 -23.68 24.23 -11.54
N LEU A 887 -22.80 23.26 -11.29
CA LEU A 887 -22.62 22.67 -9.96
C LEU A 887 -22.15 23.70 -8.93
N LEU A 888 -21.27 24.63 -9.33
CA LEU A 888 -20.85 25.75 -8.49
C LEU A 888 -21.97 26.77 -8.24
N ALA A 889 -22.93 26.92 -9.16
CA ALA A 889 -24.11 27.76 -8.95
C ALA A 889 -25.09 27.12 -7.94
N ASP A 890 -25.24 25.79 -7.98
CA ASP A 890 -26.06 25.02 -7.05
C ASP A 890 -25.45 24.93 -5.65
N ALA A 891 -24.11 25.01 -5.55
CA ALA A 891 -23.36 25.06 -4.27
C ALA A 891 -23.78 26.19 -3.32
N LYS A 892 -24.48 27.22 -3.82
CA LYS A 892 -25.05 28.29 -3.00
C LYS A 892 -26.19 27.82 -2.09
N ARG A 893 -26.79 26.66 -2.34
CA ARG A 893 -27.87 26.07 -1.52
C ARG A 893 -27.36 25.08 -0.48
N ASP A 894 -26.40 24.23 -0.86
CA ASP A 894 -25.73 23.27 0.02
C ASP A 894 -24.28 23.02 -0.46
N ALA A 895 -23.33 23.61 0.25
CA ALA A 895 -21.94 23.64 -0.18
C ALA A 895 -21.23 22.28 -0.01
N TYR A 896 -21.63 21.45 0.97
CA TYR A 896 -21.00 20.15 1.21
C TYR A 896 -21.40 19.15 0.13
N SER A 897 -22.70 19.03 -0.16
CA SER A 897 -23.17 18.14 -1.22
C SER A 897 -22.67 18.60 -2.58
N ALA A 898 -22.60 19.91 -2.84
CA ALA A 898 -22.03 20.43 -4.09
C ALA A 898 -20.53 20.17 -4.22
N ALA A 899 -19.73 20.33 -3.17
CA ALA A 899 -18.30 20.01 -3.20
C ALA A 899 -18.04 18.52 -3.46
N ARG A 900 -18.85 17.64 -2.87
CA ARG A 900 -18.83 16.20 -3.17
C ARG A 900 -19.22 15.92 -4.63
N ARG A 901 -20.28 16.56 -5.14
CA ARG A 901 -20.73 16.44 -6.53
C ARG A 901 -19.66 16.92 -7.52
N ILE A 902 -19.03 18.06 -7.26
CA ILE A 902 -17.94 18.60 -8.08
C ILE A 902 -16.74 17.66 -8.09
N THR A 903 -16.38 17.09 -6.93
CA THR A 903 -15.30 16.09 -6.84
C THR A 903 -15.64 14.86 -7.67
N GLN A 904 -16.86 14.33 -7.52
CA GLN A 904 -17.32 13.20 -8.32
C GLN A 904 -17.21 13.55 -9.81
N GLU A 905 -17.63 14.73 -10.26
CA GLU A 905 -17.64 15.11 -11.67
C GLU A 905 -16.25 15.35 -12.27
N VAL A 906 -15.32 15.88 -11.47
CA VAL A 906 -13.92 16.10 -11.87
C VAL A 906 -13.12 14.78 -11.90
N PHE A 907 -13.43 13.86 -10.99
CA PHE A 907 -12.68 12.60 -10.82
C PHE A 907 -13.38 11.36 -11.38
N TRP A 908 -14.66 11.43 -11.77
CA TRP A 908 -15.42 10.29 -12.29
C TRP A 908 -14.79 9.73 -13.56
N LEU A 909 -14.33 10.60 -14.48
CA LEU A 909 -13.61 10.16 -15.68
C LEU A 909 -12.29 9.46 -15.34
N VAL A 910 -11.60 9.87 -14.27
CA VAL A 910 -10.37 9.22 -13.79
C VAL A 910 -10.68 7.81 -13.31
N GLY A 911 -11.74 7.63 -12.52
CA GLY A 911 -12.17 6.30 -12.05
C GLY A 911 -12.56 5.37 -13.19
N LEU A 912 -13.39 5.84 -14.12
CA LEU A 912 -13.88 5.00 -15.23
C LEU A 912 -12.82 4.62 -16.24
N VAL A 913 -11.90 5.53 -16.55
CA VAL A 913 -10.78 5.23 -17.43
C VAL A 913 -9.73 4.42 -16.67
N ALA A 914 -9.58 4.59 -15.36
CA ALA A 914 -8.74 3.73 -14.54
C ALA A 914 -9.25 2.28 -14.53
N ASP A 915 -10.56 2.04 -14.50
CA ASP A 915 -11.12 0.68 -14.60
C ASP A 915 -10.84 0.05 -15.98
N VAL A 916 -11.02 0.81 -17.05
CA VAL A 916 -10.68 0.39 -18.42
C VAL A 916 -9.18 0.10 -18.58
N ILE A 917 -8.33 0.98 -18.04
CA ILE A 917 -6.88 0.81 -18.03
C ILE A 917 -6.50 -0.36 -17.13
N ALA A 918 -7.15 -0.56 -15.99
CA ALA A 918 -6.90 -1.67 -15.07
C ALA A 918 -7.20 -3.02 -15.74
N LEU A 919 -8.25 -3.09 -16.56
CA LEU A 919 -8.64 -4.27 -17.32
C LEU A 919 -7.60 -4.63 -18.39
N ALA A 920 -7.06 -3.64 -19.10
CA ALA A 920 -6.09 -3.83 -20.19
C ALA A 920 -4.61 -3.83 -19.73
N PHE A 921 -4.31 -3.22 -18.57
CA PHE A 921 -2.97 -2.95 -18.05
C PHE A 921 -2.90 -3.29 -16.55
N PRO A 922 -2.53 -4.53 -16.21
CA PRO A 922 -2.39 -4.99 -14.83
C PRO A 922 -1.47 -4.17 -13.90
N PRO A 923 -0.47 -3.38 -14.36
CA PRO A 923 0.25 -2.44 -13.49
C PRO A 923 -0.64 -1.40 -12.78
N ALA A 924 -1.79 -1.02 -13.36
CA ALA A 924 -2.81 -0.22 -12.67
C ALA A 924 -3.54 -1.05 -11.60
N ARG A 925 -3.73 -2.36 -11.81
CA ARG A 925 -4.19 -3.35 -10.80
C ARG A 925 -3.14 -3.68 -9.76
N ILE A 926 -1.85 -3.48 -10.04
CA ILE A 926 -0.74 -3.55 -9.08
C ILE A 926 -0.69 -2.28 -8.25
N VAL A 927 -0.97 -1.09 -8.79
CA VAL A 927 -1.15 0.12 -7.96
C VAL A 927 -2.41 0.00 -7.10
N LEU A 928 -3.53 -0.49 -7.64
CA LEU A 928 -4.71 -0.90 -6.88
C LEU A 928 -4.40 -2.07 -5.92
N GLY A 929 -3.47 -2.95 -6.27
CA GLY A 929 -3.00 -4.12 -5.53
C GLY A 929 -2.04 -3.78 -4.41
N PHE A 930 -1.23 -2.72 -4.55
CA PHE A 930 -0.40 -2.07 -3.54
C PHE A 930 -1.25 -1.14 -2.68
N ILE A 931 -2.32 -0.55 -3.21
CA ILE A 931 -3.38 0.11 -2.44
C ILE A 931 -4.20 -0.93 -1.68
N LYS A 932 -4.39 -2.15 -2.21
CA LYS A 932 -5.05 -3.29 -1.54
C LYS A 932 -4.12 -4.06 -0.60
N ALA A 933 -2.81 -4.07 -0.83
CA ALA A 933 -1.77 -4.58 0.09
C ALA A 933 -1.46 -3.56 1.20
N GLY A 934 -1.49 -2.27 0.85
CA GLY A 934 -1.60 -1.16 1.78
C GLY A 934 -2.95 -1.15 2.50
N ALA A 935 -4.03 -1.63 1.87
CA ALA A 935 -5.28 -1.96 2.54
C ALA A 935 -5.14 -3.23 3.38
N GLY A 936 -4.22 -4.14 3.09
CA GLY A 936 -3.80 -5.26 3.95
C GLY A 936 -3.05 -4.77 5.19
N PHE A 937 -2.28 -3.68 5.07
CA PHE A 937 -1.62 -2.98 6.17
C PHE A 937 -2.60 -2.10 6.98
N TYR A 938 -3.54 -1.43 6.32
CA TYR A 938 -4.65 -0.70 6.95
C TYR A 938 -5.67 -1.67 7.58
N ARG A 939 -5.96 -2.82 6.96
CA ARG A 939 -6.75 -3.94 7.52
C ARG A 939 -5.97 -4.57 8.69
N SER A 940 -4.63 -4.63 8.65
CA SER A 940 -3.79 -5.05 9.80
C SER A 940 -3.91 -4.06 10.97
N LEU A 941 -3.87 -2.75 10.71
CA LEU A 941 -4.05 -1.69 11.72
C LEU A 941 -5.50 -1.55 12.24
N ALA A 942 -6.50 -1.70 11.37
CA ALA A 942 -7.92 -1.70 11.71
C ALA A 942 -8.31 -2.98 12.46
N ALA A 943 -7.80 -4.15 12.07
CA ALA A 943 -8.01 -5.41 12.82
C ALA A 943 -7.27 -5.43 14.17
N LEU A 944 -6.12 -4.75 14.29
CA LEU A 944 -5.47 -4.45 15.58
C LEU A 944 -6.33 -3.55 16.49
N ARG A 945 -7.13 -2.66 15.89
CA ARG A 945 -8.07 -1.76 16.59
C ARG A 945 -9.41 -2.44 16.91
N ASP A 946 -9.87 -3.36 16.05
CA ASP A 946 -11.18 -4.01 16.12
C ASP A 946 -11.11 -5.43 16.71
N GLY A 947 -9.92 -5.87 17.11
CA GLY A 947 -9.74 -7.05 17.95
C GLY A 947 -9.62 -8.37 17.21
N ASP A 948 -9.42 -8.35 15.88
CA ASP A 948 -9.09 -9.55 15.12
C ASP A 948 -7.59 -9.71 14.84
N LYS A 949 -6.98 -10.69 15.50
CA LYS A 949 -5.55 -10.63 15.82
C LYS A 949 -4.74 -11.69 15.07
N THR A 950 -5.36 -12.50 14.22
CA THR A 950 -4.69 -13.58 13.45
C THR A 950 -4.28 -13.11 12.05
N ALA A 951 -5.23 -12.53 11.31
CA ALA A 951 -5.00 -11.95 9.99
C ALA A 951 -4.02 -10.76 10.06
N ALA A 952 -4.08 -9.98 11.14
CA ALA A 952 -3.19 -8.84 11.38
C ALA A 952 -1.71 -9.24 11.51
N LEU A 953 -1.42 -10.42 12.07
CA LEU A 953 -0.07 -10.95 12.26
C LEU A 953 0.44 -11.67 10.98
N LEU A 954 -0.41 -12.48 10.34
CA LEU A 954 -0.06 -13.23 9.13
C LEU A 954 0.01 -12.35 7.88
N SER A 955 -0.78 -11.29 7.79
CA SER A 955 -0.67 -10.31 6.70
C SER A 955 0.50 -9.36 6.91
N LEU A 956 0.94 -9.13 8.15
CA LEU A 956 2.13 -8.32 8.48
C LEU A 956 3.43 -9.12 8.28
N LEU A 957 3.40 -10.43 8.53
CA LEU A 957 4.49 -11.37 8.20
C LEU A 957 4.50 -11.69 6.70
N GLY A 958 3.34 -11.91 6.10
CA GLY A 958 3.15 -12.13 4.67
C GLY A 958 3.51 -10.91 3.83
N ALA A 959 3.08 -9.69 4.17
CA ALA A 959 3.46 -8.50 3.39
C ALA A 959 4.96 -8.17 3.42
N VAL A 960 5.71 -8.73 4.37
CA VAL A 960 7.17 -8.61 4.46
C VAL A 960 7.88 -9.81 3.82
N ALA A 961 7.30 -11.01 3.89
CA ALA A 961 7.89 -12.26 3.39
C ALA A 961 7.42 -12.69 1.98
N SER A 962 6.24 -12.25 1.53
CA SER A 962 5.65 -12.50 0.22
C SER A 962 6.03 -11.42 -0.81
N LEU A 963 7.12 -10.71 -0.57
CA LEU A 963 7.83 -9.99 -1.62
C LEU A 963 8.79 -11.00 -2.28
N PRO A 964 8.38 -11.68 -3.38
CA PRO A 964 9.34 -12.45 -4.15
C PRO A 964 10.45 -11.49 -4.62
N GLY A 965 11.70 -11.78 -4.26
CA GLY A 965 12.87 -11.16 -4.84
C GLY A 965 13.13 -9.70 -4.46
N ILE A 966 13.39 -9.40 -3.18
CA ILE A 966 13.94 -8.10 -2.79
C ILE A 966 15.29 -7.82 -3.47
N THR A 967 16.05 -8.83 -3.89
CA THR A 967 17.37 -8.62 -4.54
C THR A 967 17.29 -8.08 -5.98
N ASP A 968 16.25 -8.41 -6.75
CA ASP A 968 16.13 -7.94 -8.15
C ASP A 968 15.14 -6.77 -8.29
N VAL A 969 14.11 -6.71 -7.45
CA VAL A 969 13.15 -5.59 -7.38
C VAL A 969 13.82 -4.32 -6.82
N VAL A 970 14.82 -4.44 -5.92
CA VAL A 970 15.57 -3.28 -5.41
C VAL A 970 16.43 -2.61 -6.49
N LYS A 971 16.90 -3.35 -7.51
CA LYS A 971 17.61 -2.76 -8.66
C LYS A 971 16.71 -1.92 -9.56
N PHE A 972 15.41 -2.24 -9.65
CA PHE A 972 14.49 -1.52 -10.52
C PHE A 972 13.64 -0.44 -9.80
N TYR A 973 13.30 -0.68 -8.52
CA TYR A 973 12.38 0.18 -7.78
C TYR A 973 13.06 1.21 -6.87
N GLY A 974 14.39 1.32 -6.81
CA GLY A 974 15.07 2.34 -5.98
C GLY A 974 14.55 3.78 -6.15
N THR A 975 13.93 4.11 -7.30
CA THR A 975 13.30 5.42 -7.56
C THR A 975 11.77 5.42 -7.46
N GLN A 976 11.09 4.31 -7.75
CA GLN A 976 9.61 4.19 -7.64
C GLN A 976 9.11 3.72 -6.27
N LEU A 977 9.89 2.94 -5.50
CA LEU A 977 9.64 2.70 -4.07
C LEU A 977 9.79 3.99 -3.26
N VAL A 978 10.48 5.01 -3.77
CA VAL A 978 10.56 6.32 -3.10
C VAL A 978 9.32 7.16 -3.41
N ASP A 979 8.89 7.26 -4.66
CA ASP A 979 7.65 8.01 -5.01
C ASP A 979 6.38 7.29 -4.56
N ARG A 980 6.30 5.96 -4.76
CA ARG A 980 5.18 5.14 -4.28
C ARG A 980 5.31 4.84 -2.81
N GLY A 981 6.51 4.75 -2.24
CA GLY A 981 6.72 4.71 -0.80
C GLY A 981 6.35 6.01 -0.15
N SER A 982 6.46 7.19 -0.78
CA SER A 982 5.90 8.44 -0.23
C SER A 982 4.36 8.46 -0.26
N LYS A 983 3.74 7.87 -1.29
CA LYS A 983 2.28 7.72 -1.41
C LYS A 983 1.73 6.64 -0.46
N LEU A 984 2.39 5.48 -0.39
CA LEU A 984 2.18 4.43 0.61
C LEU A 984 2.46 5.00 2.00
N TRP A 985 3.51 5.79 2.23
CA TRP A 985 3.78 6.45 3.50
C TRP A 985 2.65 7.40 3.90
N SER A 986 2.11 8.19 2.96
CA SER A 986 0.93 9.05 3.20
C SER A 986 -0.39 8.30 3.43
N THR A 987 -0.45 7.00 3.10
CA THR A 987 -1.63 6.12 3.31
C THR A 987 -1.45 5.10 4.45
N LEU A 988 -0.21 4.70 4.75
CA LEU A 988 0.21 3.78 5.82
C LEU A 988 0.45 4.54 7.14
N PHE A 989 0.80 5.82 7.05
CA PHE A 989 0.94 6.76 8.17
C PHE A 989 0.17 8.04 7.83
N PRO A 990 -1.08 8.21 8.31
CA PRO A 990 -1.84 9.45 8.13
C PRO A 990 -1.30 10.58 9.03
N GLY A 991 0.02 10.65 9.21
CA GLY A 991 0.72 11.53 10.12
C GLY A 991 1.82 12.31 9.40
N GLU A 992 1.49 13.09 8.37
CA GLU A 992 2.38 14.18 7.95
C GLU A 992 2.32 15.30 8.98
N SER A 993 3.00 15.17 10.13
CA SER A 993 3.12 16.29 11.09
C SER A 993 4.10 16.14 12.25
N SER A 994 5.13 15.27 12.15
CA SER A 994 6.31 15.42 13.01
C SER A 994 7.42 16.09 12.20
N ALA A 995 8.20 16.98 12.83
CA ALA A 995 9.41 17.53 12.18
C ALA A 995 10.35 16.40 11.72
N LEU A 996 10.27 15.24 12.38
CA LEU A 996 10.95 13.99 12.04
C LEU A 996 10.48 13.42 10.69
N SER A 997 9.17 13.33 10.44
CA SER A 997 8.64 12.74 9.19
C SER A 997 8.89 13.62 7.97
N LEU A 998 8.85 14.95 8.13
CA LEU A 998 9.23 15.89 7.07
C LEU A 998 10.73 15.82 6.77
N TRP A 999 11.56 15.66 7.81
CA TRP A 999 13.00 15.45 7.65
C TRP A 999 13.30 14.13 6.95
N VAL A 1000 12.65 13.01 7.34
CA VAL A 1000 12.80 11.71 6.67
C VAL A 1000 12.41 11.79 5.21
N LYS A 1001 11.30 12.45 4.87
CA LYS A 1001 10.88 12.65 3.47
C LYS A 1001 11.95 13.37 2.64
N ASN A 1002 12.51 14.47 3.17
CA ASN A 1002 13.61 15.19 2.51
C ASN A 1002 14.89 14.34 2.38
N GLN A 1003 15.21 13.51 3.38
CA GLN A 1003 16.35 12.60 3.32
C GLN A 1003 16.15 11.47 2.31
N VAL A 1004 14.94 10.93 2.21
CA VAL A 1004 14.56 9.92 1.22
C VAL A 1004 14.64 10.49 -0.20
N GLU A 1005 14.20 11.73 -0.42
CA GLU A 1005 14.36 12.43 -1.70
C GLU A 1005 15.84 12.72 -2.03
N ALA A 1006 16.64 13.10 -1.03
CA ALA A 1006 18.09 13.27 -1.19
C ALA A 1006 18.80 11.94 -1.52
N LEU A 1007 18.41 10.85 -0.87
CA LEU A 1007 18.91 9.50 -1.12
C LEU A 1007 18.53 9.03 -2.54
N LYS A 1008 17.30 9.28 -2.98
CA LYS A 1008 16.85 9.04 -4.37
C LYS A 1008 17.75 9.76 -5.36
N ALA A 1009 17.93 11.07 -5.17
CA ALA A 1009 18.79 11.88 -6.03
C ALA A 1009 20.27 11.45 -5.98
N PHE A 1010 20.73 10.86 -4.87
CA PHE A 1010 22.09 10.34 -4.70
C PHE A 1010 22.31 9.03 -5.47
N TYR A 1011 21.39 8.06 -5.34
CA TYR A 1011 21.42 6.79 -6.08
C TYR A 1011 21.27 6.99 -7.59
N GLU A 1012 20.45 7.95 -8.02
CA GLU A 1012 20.29 8.30 -9.45
C GLU A 1012 21.57 8.88 -10.07
N ARG A 1013 22.49 9.42 -9.26
CA ARG A 1013 23.73 10.07 -9.72
C ARG A 1013 24.96 9.16 -9.85
N HIS A 1014 24.97 7.96 -9.24
CA HIS A 1014 26.19 7.13 -9.14
C HIS A 1014 25.95 5.66 -9.54
N GLU A 1015 26.44 5.25 -10.71
CA GLU A 1015 26.21 3.91 -11.29
C GLU A 1015 26.81 2.74 -10.50
N VAL A 1016 27.87 2.97 -9.72
CA VAL A 1016 28.61 1.97 -8.93
C VAL A 1016 27.72 1.25 -7.91
N PHE A 1017 26.61 1.86 -7.49
CA PHE A 1017 25.69 1.30 -6.50
C PHE A 1017 24.69 0.27 -7.04
N LYS A 1018 24.63 0.07 -8.37
CA LYS A 1018 23.81 -0.99 -8.96
C LYS A 1018 24.35 -2.40 -8.66
N GLU A 1019 25.65 -2.56 -8.39
CA GLU A 1019 26.28 -3.86 -8.13
C GLU A 1019 26.50 -4.15 -6.64
N LEU A 1020 26.84 -3.15 -5.82
CA LEU A 1020 27.08 -3.28 -4.36
C LEU A 1020 25.81 -3.57 -3.53
N GLY A 1021 24.62 -3.31 -4.09
CA GLY A 1021 23.34 -3.50 -3.39
C GLY A 1021 23.08 -4.94 -2.92
N SER A 1022 23.62 -5.98 -3.58
CA SER A 1022 23.40 -7.36 -3.14
C SER A 1022 24.11 -7.72 -1.82
N GLY A 1023 25.31 -7.16 -1.58
CA GLY A 1023 26.11 -7.44 -0.38
C GLY A 1023 25.62 -6.71 0.87
N ALA A 1024 25.08 -5.50 0.72
CA ALA A 1024 24.65 -4.65 1.85
C ALA A 1024 23.36 -5.12 2.54
N PHE A 1025 22.48 -5.84 1.85
CA PHE A 1025 21.20 -6.31 2.39
C PHE A 1025 21.22 -7.75 2.88
N GLN A 1026 22.20 -8.55 2.45
CA GLN A 1026 22.33 -9.94 2.83
C GLN A 1026 22.49 -10.14 4.36
N PRO A 1027 23.28 -9.33 5.09
CA PRO A 1027 23.42 -9.45 6.54
C PRO A 1027 22.12 -9.10 7.28
N LEU A 1028 21.39 -8.07 6.84
CA LEU A 1028 20.09 -7.67 7.39
C LEU A 1028 19.01 -8.72 7.15
N ASN A 1029 18.95 -9.27 5.94
CA ASN A 1029 17.99 -10.32 5.58
C ASN A 1029 18.31 -11.63 6.29
N LYS A 1030 19.58 -12.06 6.27
CA LYS A 1030 20.04 -13.25 6.99
C LYS A 1030 19.83 -13.10 8.49
N ARG A 1031 20.10 -11.94 9.08
CA ARG A 1031 19.86 -11.68 10.51
C ARG A 1031 18.38 -11.55 10.84
N PHE A 1032 17.54 -11.11 9.90
CA PHE A 1032 16.08 -11.15 10.04
C PHE A 1032 15.53 -12.58 9.97
N GLU A 1033 16.02 -13.41 9.05
CA GLU A 1033 15.72 -14.85 8.94
C GLU A 1033 16.26 -15.64 10.14
N GLU A 1034 17.47 -15.31 10.61
CA GLU A 1034 18.10 -15.86 11.80
C GLU A 1034 17.40 -15.37 13.08
N GLU A 1035 16.95 -14.12 13.18
CA GLU A 1035 16.12 -13.62 14.31
C GLU A 1035 14.74 -14.27 14.30
N LEU A 1036 14.18 -14.58 13.12
CA LEU A 1036 12.92 -15.32 12.99
C LEU A 1036 13.10 -16.78 13.43
N SER A 1037 14.19 -17.42 13.01
CA SER A 1037 14.64 -18.74 13.44
C SER A 1037 15.03 -18.78 14.93
N TRP A 1038 15.68 -17.74 15.43
CA TRP A 1038 16.13 -17.60 16.81
C TRP A 1038 14.97 -17.21 17.71
N TYR A 1039 14.01 -16.41 17.29
CA TYR A 1039 12.77 -16.14 18.05
C TYR A 1039 11.94 -17.42 18.18
N THR A 1040 11.89 -18.24 17.13
CA THR A 1040 11.24 -19.56 17.16
C THR A 1040 12.02 -20.59 17.99
N GLN A 1041 13.35 -20.50 18.08
CA GLN A 1041 14.22 -21.35 18.92
C GLN A 1041 14.43 -20.87 20.37
N LEU A 1042 14.37 -19.57 20.64
CA LEU A 1042 14.47 -18.95 21.98
C LEU A 1042 13.23 -19.30 22.81
N VAL A 1043 12.08 -19.34 22.13
CA VAL A 1043 10.84 -19.91 22.65
C VAL A 1043 11.00 -21.39 23.06
N ALA A 1044 11.84 -22.16 22.36
CA ALA A 1044 12.11 -23.57 22.66
C ALA A 1044 13.23 -23.78 23.70
N SER A 1045 14.08 -22.79 23.99
CA SER A 1045 15.32 -22.98 24.78
C SER A 1045 15.33 -22.37 26.18
N THR A 1046 14.26 -21.70 26.63
CA THR A 1046 14.11 -21.28 28.05
C THR A 1046 13.86 -22.41 29.06
N GLU A 1047 14.08 -23.69 28.70
CA GLU A 1047 14.01 -24.84 29.62
C GLU A 1047 15.36 -25.44 30.03
N GLN A 1048 16.51 -24.86 29.65
CA GLN A 1048 17.80 -25.42 30.06
C GLN A 1048 18.79 -24.40 30.64
N SER A 1049 18.39 -23.70 31.70
CA SER A 1049 19.27 -23.13 32.76
C SER A 1049 18.42 -22.21 33.65
N ALA A 1050 18.09 -22.51 34.90
CA ALA A 1050 19.00 -22.65 36.05
C ALA A 1050 18.26 -23.31 37.26
N PRO A 1051 18.96 -23.64 38.37
CA PRO A 1051 18.63 -24.74 39.27
C PRO A 1051 17.79 -24.39 40.53
N ARG A 1052 17.14 -25.44 41.05
CA ARG A 1052 16.76 -25.78 42.45
C ARG A 1052 16.88 -24.73 43.59
N GLN A 1053 15.80 -24.71 44.38
CA GLN A 1053 15.60 -24.26 45.79
C GLN A 1053 15.37 -22.74 45.99
N PHE A 1054 14.46 -22.26 46.85
CA PHE A 1054 14.04 -22.71 48.19
C PHE A 1054 12.54 -22.44 48.49
N THR A 1055 11.97 -23.39 49.27
CA THR A 1055 10.75 -23.39 50.12
C THR A 1055 9.40 -22.94 49.57
#